data_AF-G0QPE8-F1
#
_entry.id   AF-G0QPE8-F1
#
_cell.length_a   1.000
_cell.length_b   1.000
_cell.length_c   1.000
_cell.angle_alpha   90.00
_cell.angle_beta   90.00
_cell.angle_gamma   90.00
#
_symmetry.space_group_name_H-M   'P 1'
#
loop_
_entity.id
_entity.type
_entity.pdbx_description
1 polymer ?
#
loop_
_entity_poly.entity_id
_entity_poly.type
_entity_poly.pdbx_seq_one_letter_code
_entity_poly.pdbx_strand_id
1 'polypeptide(L)'
;MRQLEISKQEEEKKKKKDEKKRLKEQAKLEGTYVSKKKLKYAEQERIRIEQFKKEQGIQIEKIKEQLKEGGDVKNTQKKKLQRDIFGNLIREEDKNENENNNNIQNVKQIQEFEVDNWEMLVDDDMVKELENQNNQQNNDKEKQDEYEENNKNVKISKKEIEEAKQAEKKAKYAAQREAIINAQLGKKKGKEKVPIQRSPIVCILGHVDTGKTTLLDKLRNTNVQAGEAGGITQQIGATFFPGENVKRECKKTEAFYPVELKAPGLLVIDTPGHESFSNLRNRGSSLCDFAILVIDLMHGLEPQTIESLNLLRMRKTPFVIALNKIDRCYNWAKEEFESSYVSLENQPKETKADFQNRYQQIITQLAENSINAMLYWENPDPKTYFPIVPTSGVTGEGIPDLLSVIIKYTSQYMKSKMVVKEEEFNCTVMEVKKIDGLGYTIDAILIDGTIRQDDKIVLLGFTGPIKTKIRALLTPHPMKEMRVKGEYQHHEVIHAAMGIKISAPDLENAVAGSQLYLANTHEDEEDAMDLVMNDLHQVKNKVKLSEQGVGVAASTLGSLEALLNFLDNSKIPVSYVSVGPVSKDDIMKALKSVLAEEPARRKKEYACMLVFDVKVLPDAQKYAEDNGVKVFTANIIYHLFDYYTKYQKECIEERKQEIGKLAVFPCQLKIVAFFNKQAPIIMGVDVERGVLKPGTPICVYDDKKLKLGTVETIESNKKTVKEARKETGSVAIRIKGPDNIMAGRHFEQKNELVSIVTRDSIDALKEHYRDDVSKDEWLFIKDKLKKFFGIL
;
A
#
# COMPACT_ATOMS: atom_id res chain seq x y z
N MET A 1 49.07 -25.01 -37.85
CA MET A 1 49.03 -23.59 -37.43
C MET A 1 47.80 -22.87 -37.96
N ARG A 2 47.61 -22.72 -39.28
CA ARG A 2 46.46 -21.96 -39.86
C ARG A 2 45.06 -22.50 -39.51
N GLN A 3 44.86 -23.82 -39.41
CA GLN A 3 43.58 -24.42 -38.99
C GLN A 3 43.28 -24.24 -37.48
N LEU A 4 44.31 -24.09 -36.66
CA LEU A 4 44.21 -23.93 -35.21
C LEU A 4 43.88 -22.46 -34.82
N GLU A 5 44.28 -21.50 -35.66
CA GLU A 5 43.87 -20.10 -35.56
C GLU A 5 42.41 -19.90 -36.00
N ILE A 6 41.98 -20.59 -37.05
CA ILE A 6 40.58 -20.53 -37.50
C ILE A 6 39.64 -21.11 -36.45
N SER A 7 39.99 -22.25 -35.82
CA SER A 7 39.14 -22.83 -34.76
C SER A 7 39.08 -21.94 -33.51
N LYS A 8 40.19 -21.29 -33.13
CA LYS A 8 40.20 -20.31 -32.02
C LYS A 8 39.34 -19.09 -32.33
N GLN A 9 39.40 -18.56 -33.55
CA GLN A 9 38.55 -17.44 -33.96
C GLN A 9 37.06 -17.80 -34.01
N GLU A 10 36.72 -19.01 -34.42
CA GLU A 10 35.33 -19.49 -34.40
C GLU A 10 34.82 -19.69 -32.97
N GLU A 11 35.66 -20.19 -32.06
CA GLU A 11 35.32 -20.41 -30.66
C GLU A 11 35.14 -19.07 -29.90
N GLU A 12 35.96 -18.07 -30.20
CA GLU A 12 35.83 -16.71 -29.68
C GLU A 12 34.57 -16.01 -30.20
N LYS A 13 34.24 -16.19 -31.49
CA LYS A 13 32.98 -15.69 -32.07
C LYS A 13 31.76 -16.35 -31.42
N LYS A 14 31.84 -17.64 -31.09
CA LYS A 14 30.76 -18.37 -30.42
C LYS A 14 30.56 -17.87 -28.99
N LYS A 15 31.65 -17.68 -28.23
CA LYS A 15 31.59 -17.09 -26.87
C LYS A 15 30.99 -15.69 -26.86
N LYS A 16 31.42 -14.80 -27.77
CA LYS A 16 30.85 -13.44 -27.90
C LYS A 16 29.36 -13.47 -28.27
N LYS A 17 28.92 -14.45 -29.04
CA LYS A 17 27.51 -14.61 -29.44
C LYS A 17 26.62 -15.10 -28.29
N ASP A 18 27.14 -15.99 -27.45
CA ASP A 18 26.42 -16.52 -26.29
C ASP A 18 26.36 -15.49 -25.14
N GLU A 19 27.42 -14.69 -24.96
CA GLU A 19 27.45 -13.58 -24.01
C GLU A 19 26.45 -12.46 -24.40
N LYS A 20 26.40 -12.10 -25.69
CA LYS A 20 25.36 -11.18 -26.23
C LYS A 20 23.94 -11.72 -26.03
N LYS A 21 23.74 -13.04 -26.06
CA LYS A 21 22.43 -13.66 -25.79
C LYS A 21 22.05 -13.56 -24.30
N ARG A 22 22.97 -13.85 -23.38
CA ARG A 22 22.74 -13.73 -21.93
C ARG A 22 22.40 -12.29 -21.54
N LEU A 23 23.18 -11.30 -22.00
CA LEU A 23 22.90 -9.89 -21.73
C LEU A 23 21.53 -9.44 -22.27
N LYS A 24 21.11 -9.99 -23.41
CA LYS A 24 19.82 -9.71 -24.02
C LYS A 24 18.63 -10.37 -23.31
N GLU A 25 18.83 -11.53 -22.70
CA GLU A 25 17.82 -12.17 -21.84
C GLU A 25 17.73 -11.48 -20.48
N GLN A 26 18.86 -11.03 -19.93
CA GLN A 26 18.93 -10.28 -18.68
C GLN A 26 18.24 -8.90 -18.81
N ALA A 27 18.50 -8.17 -19.90
CA ALA A 27 17.79 -6.91 -20.22
C ALA A 27 16.29 -7.10 -20.51
N LYS A 28 15.84 -8.30 -20.91
CA LYS A 28 14.40 -8.61 -21.04
C LYS A 28 13.74 -8.89 -19.70
N LEU A 29 14.45 -9.54 -18.77
CA LEU A 29 13.99 -9.78 -17.40
C LEU A 29 13.93 -8.47 -16.60
N GLU A 30 14.82 -7.53 -16.87
CA GLU A 30 14.90 -6.20 -16.23
C GLU A 30 14.01 -5.14 -16.93
N GLY A 31 13.32 -5.49 -18.02
CA GLY A 31 12.38 -4.60 -18.71
C GLY A 31 13.01 -3.46 -19.53
N THR A 32 14.34 -3.45 -19.71
CA THR A 32 15.11 -2.39 -20.41
C THR A 32 15.33 -2.66 -21.91
N TYR A 33 14.83 -3.78 -22.44
CA TYR A 33 15.03 -4.17 -23.84
C TYR A 33 14.10 -3.43 -24.83
N VAL A 34 14.65 -2.46 -25.58
CA VAL A 34 13.93 -1.71 -26.64
C VAL A 34 14.13 -2.38 -28.01
N SER A 35 13.05 -2.54 -28.79
CA SER A 35 13.11 -3.23 -30.10
C SER A 35 13.80 -2.38 -31.19
N LYS A 36 14.47 -3.03 -32.15
CA LYS A 36 15.13 -2.36 -33.31
C LYS A 36 14.18 -1.47 -34.12
N LYS A 37 12.87 -1.78 -34.13
CA LYS A 37 11.84 -0.94 -34.78
C LYS A 37 11.60 0.36 -34.02
N LYS A 38 11.60 0.32 -32.68
CA LYS A 38 11.40 1.51 -31.83
C LYS A 38 12.59 2.47 -31.88
N LEU A 39 13.82 1.95 -31.96
CA LEU A 39 15.03 2.77 -32.10
C LEU A 39 15.09 3.50 -33.45
N LYS A 40 14.81 2.81 -34.58
CA LYS A 40 14.71 3.46 -35.89
C LYS A 40 13.65 4.56 -35.94
N TYR A 41 12.51 4.32 -35.30
CA TYR A 41 11.43 5.30 -35.23
C TYR A 41 11.82 6.53 -34.38
N ALA A 42 12.45 6.33 -33.23
CA ALA A 42 12.91 7.42 -32.37
C ALA A 42 14.00 8.29 -33.04
N GLU A 43 14.89 7.67 -33.81
CA GLU A 43 15.94 8.37 -34.56
C GLU A 43 15.38 9.16 -35.74
N GLN A 44 14.44 8.58 -36.50
CA GLN A 44 13.70 9.29 -37.55
C GLN A 44 12.94 10.49 -36.99
N GLU A 45 12.30 10.34 -35.83
CA GLU A 45 11.54 11.42 -35.21
C GLU A 45 12.45 12.50 -34.60
N ARG A 46 13.64 12.14 -34.12
CA ARG A 46 14.64 13.11 -33.69
C ARG A 46 15.14 13.96 -34.87
N ILE A 47 15.46 13.33 -36.01
CA ILE A 47 15.88 14.03 -37.23
C ILE A 47 14.77 14.95 -37.74
N ARG A 48 13.51 14.49 -37.68
CA ARG A 48 12.33 15.27 -38.08
C ARG A 48 12.13 16.49 -37.18
N ILE A 49 12.30 16.35 -35.87
CA ILE A 49 12.24 17.47 -34.90
C ILE A 49 13.39 18.46 -35.13
N GLU A 50 14.58 17.97 -35.46
CA GLU A 50 15.76 18.82 -35.74
C GLU A 50 15.61 19.60 -37.04
N GLN A 51 15.04 18.98 -38.08
CA GLN A 51 14.68 19.65 -39.33
C GLN A 51 13.57 20.70 -39.10
N PHE A 52 12.54 20.36 -38.33
CA PHE A 52 11.47 21.28 -37.97
C PHE A 52 11.98 22.49 -37.17
N LYS A 53 12.92 22.29 -36.24
CA LYS A 53 13.59 23.38 -35.51
C LYS A 53 14.45 24.26 -36.43
N LYS A 54 15.13 23.68 -37.42
CA LYS A 54 15.87 24.46 -38.43
C LYS A 54 14.93 25.27 -39.32
N GLU A 55 13.82 24.69 -39.77
CA GLU A 55 12.82 25.39 -40.58
C GLU A 55 12.14 26.53 -39.82
N GLN A 56 11.81 26.32 -38.54
CA GLN A 56 11.32 27.40 -37.68
C GLN A 56 12.38 28.47 -37.40
N GLY A 57 13.65 28.08 -37.20
CA GLY A 57 14.76 29.03 -37.05
C GLY A 57 14.93 29.92 -38.28
N ILE A 58 14.87 29.33 -39.47
CA ILE A 58 14.97 30.03 -40.76
C ILE A 58 13.75 30.93 -41.02
N GLN A 59 12.54 30.50 -40.62
CA GLN A 59 11.35 31.36 -40.68
C GLN A 59 11.44 32.54 -39.71
N ILE A 60 11.96 32.34 -38.50
CA ILE A 60 12.15 33.41 -37.51
C ILE A 60 13.22 34.41 -37.97
N GLU A 61 14.29 33.96 -38.63
CA GLU A 61 15.29 34.84 -39.23
C GLU A 61 14.75 35.64 -40.42
N LYS A 62 13.99 35.00 -41.33
CA LYS A 62 13.30 35.70 -42.42
C LYS A 62 12.28 36.74 -41.93
N ILE A 63 11.58 36.45 -40.83
CA ILE A 63 10.66 37.40 -40.17
C ILE A 63 11.43 38.57 -39.53
N LYS A 64 12.61 38.31 -38.95
CA LYS A 64 13.48 39.36 -38.38
C LYS A 64 14.10 40.26 -39.45
N GLU A 65 14.42 39.73 -40.63
CA GLU A 65 14.91 40.52 -41.77
C GLU A 65 13.80 41.39 -42.36
N GLN A 66 12.59 40.85 -42.56
CA GLN A 66 11.44 41.62 -43.04
C GLN A 66 11.01 42.74 -42.08
N LEU A 67 11.29 42.60 -40.77
CA LEU A 67 11.03 43.64 -39.77
C LEU A 67 12.08 44.78 -39.77
N LYS A 68 13.24 44.60 -40.40
CA LYS A 68 14.32 45.59 -40.46
C LYS A 68 14.26 46.52 -41.68
N GLU A 69 13.57 46.14 -42.76
CA GLU A 69 13.54 46.93 -44.01
C GLU A 69 12.37 47.94 -44.13
N GLY A 70 11.45 48.01 -43.17
CA GLY A 70 10.32 48.96 -43.19
C GLY A 70 10.57 50.25 -42.41
N GLY A 71 11.10 51.28 -43.07
CA GLY A 71 11.25 52.64 -42.53
C GLY A 71 9.91 53.37 -42.27
N ASP A 72 9.87 54.12 -41.17
CA ASP A 72 8.86 55.07 -40.66
C ASP A 72 7.43 55.04 -41.26
N VAL A 73 6.56 54.21 -40.68
CA VAL A 73 5.10 54.37 -40.79
C VAL A 73 4.42 54.13 -39.42
N LYS A 74 3.49 55.04 -39.06
CA LYS A 74 2.85 55.21 -37.74
C LYS A 74 2.25 53.92 -37.15
N ASN A 75 2.40 53.81 -35.82
CA ASN A 75 2.15 52.67 -34.90
C ASN A 75 0.80 51.92 -35.02
N THR A 76 -0.17 52.44 -35.77
CA THR A 76 -1.52 51.87 -35.86
C THR A 76 -1.64 50.81 -36.96
N GLN A 77 -0.86 50.91 -38.05
CA GLN A 77 -0.86 49.91 -39.14
C GLN A 77 -0.01 48.67 -38.79
N LYS A 78 1.05 48.83 -37.99
CA LYS A 78 1.90 47.72 -37.48
C LYS A 78 1.11 46.68 -36.66
N LYS A 79 0.11 47.13 -35.89
CA LYS A 79 -0.77 46.25 -35.09
C LYS A 79 -1.82 45.49 -35.91
N LYS A 80 -2.18 45.99 -37.10
CA LYS A 80 -3.15 45.31 -37.97
C LYS A 80 -2.46 44.21 -38.77
N LEU A 81 -1.27 44.50 -39.31
CA LEU A 81 -0.43 43.52 -40.01
C LEU A 81 0.01 42.36 -39.09
N GLN A 82 0.36 42.64 -37.83
CA GLN A 82 0.68 41.60 -36.83
C GLN A 82 -0.51 40.70 -36.48
N ARG A 83 -1.74 41.25 -36.46
CA ARG A 83 -2.95 40.46 -36.19
C ARG A 83 -3.35 39.58 -37.36
N ASP A 84 -3.19 40.07 -38.59
CA ASP A 84 -3.56 39.32 -39.79
C ASP A 84 -2.56 38.17 -40.05
N ILE A 85 -1.27 38.35 -39.73
CA ILE A 85 -0.25 37.29 -39.82
C ILE A 85 -0.47 36.21 -38.75
N PHE A 86 -0.76 36.60 -37.50
CA PHE A 86 -1.03 35.66 -36.41
C PHE A 86 -2.35 34.90 -36.60
N GLY A 87 -3.35 35.54 -37.20
CA GLY A 87 -4.63 34.92 -37.52
C GLY A 87 -4.56 33.88 -38.65
N ASN A 88 -3.58 33.99 -39.56
CA ASN A 88 -3.36 33.02 -40.62
C ASN A 88 -2.53 31.80 -40.15
N LEU A 89 -1.59 31.98 -39.22
CA LEU A 89 -0.84 30.88 -38.59
C LEU A 89 -1.75 29.90 -37.82
N ILE A 90 -2.73 30.42 -37.08
CA ILE A 90 -3.69 29.60 -36.32
C ILE A 90 -4.61 28.79 -37.25
N ARG A 91 -4.93 29.33 -38.44
CA ARG A 91 -5.80 28.65 -39.42
C ARG A 91 -5.10 27.51 -40.18
N GLU A 92 -3.76 27.47 -40.21
CA GLU A 92 -3.01 26.36 -40.79
C GLU A 92 -2.71 25.25 -39.77
N GLU A 93 -2.58 25.58 -38.47
CA GLU A 93 -2.48 24.57 -37.39
C GLU A 93 -3.79 23.77 -37.23
N ASP A 94 -4.95 24.42 -37.30
CA ASP A 94 -6.28 23.77 -37.20
C ASP A 94 -6.55 22.74 -38.33
N LYS A 95 -5.81 22.79 -39.44
CA LYS A 95 -5.98 21.83 -40.56
C LYS A 95 -5.14 20.56 -40.42
N ASN A 96 -4.03 20.60 -39.67
CA ASN A 96 -3.13 19.44 -39.52
C ASN A 96 -3.39 18.61 -38.26
N GLU A 97 -4.20 19.08 -37.31
CA GLU A 97 -4.52 18.33 -36.09
C GLU A 97 -5.61 17.25 -36.27
N ASN A 98 -6.31 17.21 -37.40
CA ASN A 98 -7.40 16.24 -37.62
C ASN A 98 -6.97 14.85 -38.12
N GLU A 99 -5.67 14.52 -38.16
CA GLU A 99 -5.21 13.16 -38.52
C GLU A 99 -4.34 12.45 -37.48
N ASN A 100 -3.96 13.07 -36.35
CA ASN A 100 -3.08 12.41 -35.38
C ASN A 100 -3.50 12.63 -33.92
N ASN A 101 -4.55 11.93 -33.50
CA ASN A 101 -4.82 11.71 -32.08
C ASN A 101 -4.94 10.21 -31.78
N ASN A 102 -3.78 9.56 -31.77
CA ASN A 102 -3.49 8.35 -31.01
C ASN A 102 -1.96 8.18 -30.99
N ASN A 103 -1.25 8.77 -30.02
CA ASN A 103 0.07 8.32 -29.51
C ASN A 103 0.82 9.30 -28.55
N ILE A 104 0.19 10.34 -28.00
CA ILE A 104 0.87 11.33 -27.11
C ILE A 104 0.97 10.86 -25.63
N GLN A 105 0.80 9.56 -25.33
CA GLN A 105 1.06 9.03 -23.98
C GLN A 105 2.45 8.37 -23.82
N ASN A 106 3.26 8.25 -24.87
CA ASN A 106 4.55 7.54 -24.79
C ASN A 106 5.81 8.44 -24.81
N VAL A 107 5.67 9.77 -24.75
CA VAL A 107 6.83 10.70 -24.87
C VAL A 107 7.21 11.40 -23.55
N LYS A 108 6.42 11.31 -22.48
CA LYS A 108 6.74 11.94 -21.18
C LYS A 108 7.72 11.16 -20.29
N GLN A 109 8.24 10.02 -20.73
CA GLN A 109 9.11 9.16 -19.89
C GLN A 109 10.61 9.21 -20.25
N ILE A 110 11.09 10.24 -20.96
CA ILE A 110 12.52 10.35 -21.35
C ILE A 110 13.07 11.77 -21.14
N GLN A 111 12.90 12.34 -19.95
CA GLN A 111 13.69 13.49 -19.50
C GLN A 111 14.11 13.28 -18.05
N GLU A 112 15.12 12.43 -17.86
CA GLU A 112 16.18 12.58 -16.86
C GLU A 112 17.08 11.34 -16.94
N PHE A 113 18.04 11.36 -17.88
CA PHE A 113 19.30 10.65 -17.71
C PHE A 113 20.37 11.49 -18.42
N GLU A 114 21.28 12.03 -17.62
CA GLU A 114 22.48 12.71 -18.08
C GLU A 114 23.31 11.76 -18.96
N VAL A 115 23.74 12.30 -20.09
CA VAL A 115 24.48 11.61 -21.13
C VAL A 115 25.95 11.64 -20.73
N ASP A 116 26.51 10.48 -20.42
CA ASP A 116 27.92 10.15 -20.68
C ASP A 116 28.05 8.63 -20.85
N ASN A 117 28.91 8.21 -21.79
CA ASN A 117 29.19 6.84 -22.24
C ASN A 117 28.21 6.15 -23.21
N TRP A 118 28.16 6.62 -24.47
CA TRP A 118 27.67 5.83 -25.62
C TRP A 118 28.70 5.65 -26.75
N GLU A 119 29.99 5.81 -26.47
CA GLU A 119 31.03 5.27 -27.36
C GLU A 119 31.33 3.82 -26.97
N MET A 120 30.65 2.86 -27.62
CA MET A 120 31.26 1.61 -28.08
C MET A 120 30.27 0.72 -28.84
N LEU A 121 30.63 0.44 -30.11
CA LEU A 121 30.21 -0.69 -30.96
C LEU A 121 28.94 -0.53 -31.81
N VAL A 122 29.01 0.41 -32.75
CA VAL A 122 28.34 0.33 -34.06
C VAL A 122 29.22 -0.57 -34.97
N ASP A 123 28.62 -1.53 -35.69
CA ASP A 123 29.31 -2.30 -36.75
C ASP A 123 29.37 -1.46 -38.03
N ASP A 124 30.58 -1.19 -38.54
CA ASP A 124 30.90 -0.34 -39.72
C ASP A 124 30.33 -0.88 -41.06
N ASP A 125 29.80 -2.10 -41.09
CA ASP A 125 29.27 -2.70 -42.32
C ASP A 125 27.82 -2.29 -42.64
N MET A 126 27.09 -1.66 -41.69
CA MET A 126 25.68 -1.27 -41.89
C MET A 126 25.48 0.15 -42.45
N VAL A 127 26.51 0.98 -42.46
CA VAL A 127 26.43 2.37 -42.98
C VAL A 127 26.44 2.39 -44.52
N LYS A 128 27.12 1.42 -45.15
CA LYS A 128 27.29 1.36 -46.61
C LYS A 128 26.04 0.95 -47.39
N GLU A 129 25.07 0.29 -46.77
CA GLU A 129 23.82 -0.09 -47.43
C GLU A 129 22.78 1.04 -47.47
N LEU A 130 22.88 2.03 -46.58
CA LEU A 130 21.93 3.14 -46.48
C LEU A 130 22.25 4.31 -47.43
N GLU A 131 23.50 4.48 -47.83
CA GLU A 131 23.90 5.54 -48.77
C GLU A 131 23.48 5.29 -50.22
N ASN A 132 23.22 4.02 -50.60
CA ASN A 132 22.88 3.66 -51.98
C ASN A 132 21.40 3.80 -52.36
N GLN A 133 20.51 4.13 -51.42
CA GLN A 133 19.07 4.24 -51.69
C GLN A 133 18.53 5.68 -51.75
N ASN A 134 19.37 6.69 -51.50
CA ASN A 134 18.94 8.10 -51.46
C ASN A 134 19.19 8.89 -52.75
N ASN A 135 19.57 8.23 -53.86
CA ASN A 135 19.73 8.87 -55.16
C ASN A 135 18.76 8.28 -56.19
N GLN A 136 17.48 8.66 -56.11
CA GLN A 136 16.62 8.82 -57.30
C GLN A 136 15.33 9.60 -56.99
N GLN A 137 15.28 10.80 -57.59
CA GLN A 137 14.14 11.55 -58.09
C GLN A 137 13.24 12.36 -57.14
N ASN A 138 13.53 13.67 -57.16
CA ASN A 138 12.55 14.74 -57.21
C ASN A 138 11.79 14.77 -58.56
N ASN A 139 10.58 15.31 -58.49
CA ASN A 139 9.78 16.05 -59.49
C ASN A 139 8.53 15.41 -60.11
N ASP A 140 7.47 16.19 -59.93
CA ASP A 140 6.32 16.46 -60.80
C ASP A 140 4.95 15.81 -60.56
N LYS A 141 3.96 16.68 -60.77
CA LYS A 141 2.54 16.65 -60.43
C LYS A 141 1.69 15.90 -61.48
N GLU A 142 0.47 15.58 -61.03
CA GLU A 142 -0.81 15.41 -61.77
C GLU A 142 -1.40 14.00 -61.90
N LYS A 143 -2.75 13.98 -61.73
CA LYS A 143 -3.79 12.95 -62.02
C LYS A 143 -3.95 11.88 -60.92
N GLN A 144 -4.93 11.92 -60.03
CA GLN A 144 -6.41 11.97 -60.16
C GLN A 144 -6.99 10.71 -60.82
N ASP A 145 -7.90 10.08 -60.07
CA ASP A 145 -8.81 8.95 -60.37
C ASP A 145 -8.29 7.52 -60.16
N GLU A 146 -8.46 6.99 -58.94
CA GLU A 146 -9.24 5.78 -58.68
C GLU A 146 -9.48 5.63 -57.17
N TYR A 147 -10.52 4.88 -56.79
CA TYR A 147 -11.03 4.64 -55.42
C TYR A 147 -12.15 5.57 -54.91
N GLU A 148 -13.15 5.82 -55.75
CA GLU A 148 -14.54 5.89 -55.28
C GLU A 148 -15.17 4.48 -55.39
N GLU A 149 -15.39 3.83 -54.24
CA GLU A 149 -16.53 2.96 -53.88
C GLU A 149 -16.08 1.93 -52.84
N ASN A 150 -16.13 2.33 -51.58
CA ASN A 150 -16.73 1.55 -50.48
C ASN A 150 -16.38 2.20 -49.14
N ASN A 151 -17.16 3.20 -48.73
CA ASN A 151 -17.47 3.43 -47.32
C ASN A 151 -18.61 4.43 -47.15
N LYS A 152 -19.84 3.95 -47.39
CA LYS A 152 -21.03 4.47 -46.70
C LYS A 152 -21.40 3.47 -45.61
N ASN A 153 -21.13 3.81 -44.36
CA ASN A 153 -22.00 3.67 -43.18
C ASN A 153 -21.20 3.61 -41.88
N VAL A 154 -20.97 4.77 -41.25
CA VAL A 154 -20.85 4.86 -39.80
C VAL A 154 -21.79 5.97 -39.34
N LYS A 155 -22.94 5.58 -38.79
CA LYS A 155 -23.84 6.51 -38.08
C LYS A 155 -23.24 6.76 -36.70
N ILE A 156 -22.50 7.85 -36.56
CA ILE A 156 -22.04 8.38 -35.27
C ILE A 156 -23.27 8.95 -34.55
N SER A 157 -23.44 8.61 -33.27
CA SER A 157 -24.59 9.07 -32.49
C SER A 157 -24.45 10.56 -32.17
N LYS A 158 -25.57 11.30 -32.13
CA LYS A 158 -25.56 12.74 -31.78
C LYS A 158 -24.94 13.03 -30.40
N LYS A 159 -24.90 12.04 -29.51
CA LYS A 159 -24.40 12.12 -28.14
C LYS A 159 -22.87 12.18 -28.08
N GLU A 160 -22.19 11.37 -28.90
CA GLU A 160 -20.72 11.36 -29.02
C GLU A 160 -20.19 12.68 -29.61
N ILE A 161 -20.97 13.31 -30.48
CA ILE A 161 -20.64 14.62 -31.06
C ILE A 161 -20.80 15.76 -30.03
N GLU A 162 -21.74 15.65 -29.10
CA GLU A 162 -21.90 16.64 -28.01
C GLU A 162 -20.81 16.49 -26.94
N GLU A 163 -20.43 15.26 -26.59
CA GLU A 163 -19.35 14.97 -25.64
C GLU A 163 -17.99 15.45 -26.17
N ALA A 164 -17.70 15.23 -27.47
CA ALA A 164 -16.49 15.74 -28.11
C ALA A 164 -16.44 17.28 -28.13
N LYS A 165 -17.57 17.95 -28.38
CA LYS A 165 -17.66 19.42 -28.36
C LYS A 165 -17.51 20.02 -26.97
N GLN A 166 -17.93 19.31 -25.92
CA GLN A 166 -17.70 19.73 -24.53
C GLN A 166 -16.24 19.54 -24.11
N ALA A 167 -15.60 18.44 -24.53
CA ALA A 167 -14.18 18.21 -24.30
C ALA A 167 -13.29 19.26 -24.99
N GLU A 168 -13.63 19.65 -26.22
CA GLU A 168 -12.91 20.70 -26.95
C GLU A 168 -13.07 22.09 -26.29
N LYS A 169 -14.27 22.40 -25.76
CA LYS A 169 -14.51 23.64 -24.99
C LYS A 169 -13.72 23.65 -23.67
N LYS A 170 -13.69 22.54 -22.93
CA LYS A 170 -12.89 22.39 -21.69
C LYS A 170 -11.39 22.57 -21.99
N ALA A 171 -10.88 21.98 -23.07
CA ALA A 171 -9.49 22.12 -23.48
C ALA A 171 -9.13 23.57 -23.86
N LYS A 172 -10.00 24.27 -24.59
CA LYS A 172 -9.82 25.69 -24.92
C LYS A 172 -9.85 26.60 -23.69
N TYR A 173 -10.70 26.31 -22.70
CA TYR A 173 -10.75 27.07 -21.45
C TYR A 173 -9.52 26.81 -20.57
N ALA A 174 -9.05 25.57 -20.49
CA ALA A 174 -7.82 25.22 -19.77
C ALA A 174 -6.58 25.91 -20.37
N ALA A 175 -6.46 25.89 -21.71
CA ALA A 175 -5.39 26.59 -22.41
C ALA A 175 -5.47 28.13 -22.24
N GLN A 176 -6.67 28.71 -22.21
CA GLN A 176 -6.86 30.13 -21.90
C GLN A 176 -6.53 30.47 -20.44
N ARG A 177 -6.86 29.59 -19.49
CA ARG A 177 -6.55 29.76 -18.06
C ARG A 177 -5.04 29.69 -17.83
N GLU A 178 -4.35 28.74 -18.44
CA GLU A 178 -2.88 28.66 -18.44
C GLU A 178 -2.23 29.89 -19.11
N ALA A 179 -2.78 30.36 -20.22
CA ALA A 179 -2.27 31.56 -20.89
C ALA A 179 -2.47 32.84 -20.05
N ILE A 180 -3.58 32.97 -19.32
CA ILE A 180 -3.84 34.09 -18.41
C ILE A 180 -2.93 34.01 -17.19
N ILE A 181 -2.72 32.81 -16.62
CA ILE A 181 -1.79 32.57 -15.52
C ILE A 181 -0.36 32.91 -15.96
N ASN A 182 0.08 32.44 -17.12
CA ASN A 182 1.40 32.74 -17.68
C ASN A 182 1.56 34.23 -18.05
N ALA A 183 0.51 34.90 -18.52
CA ALA A 183 0.52 36.34 -18.80
C ALA A 183 0.54 37.19 -17.51
N GLN A 184 -0.04 36.70 -16.41
CA GLN A 184 0.04 37.33 -15.08
C GLN A 184 1.41 37.08 -14.41
N LEU A 185 2.00 35.90 -14.60
CA LEU A 185 3.34 35.53 -14.13
C LEU A 185 4.44 36.31 -14.88
N GLY A 186 4.26 36.60 -16.17
CA GLY A 186 5.19 37.38 -16.98
C GLY A 186 5.38 38.84 -16.55
N LYS A 187 4.54 39.38 -15.64
CA LYS A 187 4.62 40.76 -15.14
C LYS A 187 5.15 40.91 -13.70
N LYS A 188 5.61 39.84 -13.06
CA LYS A 188 6.28 39.90 -11.74
C LYS A 188 7.71 39.35 -11.79
N LYS A 189 8.59 39.95 -12.60
CA LYS A 189 10.04 39.87 -12.35
C LYS A 189 10.41 40.87 -11.24
N GLY A 190 10.27 40.43 -9.99
CA GLY A 190 10.65 41.20 -8.82
C GLY A 190 11.12 40.28 -7.69
N LYS A 191 12.45 40.30 -7.44
CA LYS A 191 13.22 39.72 -6.32
C LYS A 191 13.02 38.22 -6.08
N GLU A 192 14.10 37.43 -6.13
CA GLU A 192 14.12 36.04 -5.62
C GLU A 192 13.55 36.03 -4.19
N LYS A 193 12.36 35.44 -4.03
CA LYS A 193 11.76 35.24 -2.70
C LYS A 193 12.51 34.09 -2.03
N VAL A 194 13.04 34.34 -0.84
CA VAL A 194 13.56 33.27 0.03
C VAL A 194 12.41 32.29 0.29
N PRO A 195 12.59 30.97 0.05
CA PRO A 195 11.52 29.99 0.28
C PRO A 195 11.16 29.97 1.77
N ILE A 196 9.88 30.21 2.05
CA ILE A 196 9.33 30.20 3.41
C ILE A 196 9.28 28.74 3.88
N GLN A 197 9.79 28.47 5.08
CA GLN A 197 9.75 27.14 5.67
C GLN A 197 8.52 26.97 6.56
N ARG A 198 7.79 25.87 6.41
CA ARG A 198 6.68 25.50 7.30
C ARG A 198 7.20 24.86 8.58
N SER A 199 6.37 24.89 9.61
CA SER A 199 6.62 24.14 10.84
C SER A 199 6.64 22.64 10.58
N PRO A 200 7.63 21.91 11.11
CA PRO A 200 7.59 20.45 11.09
C PRO A 200 6.44 19.94 11.94
N ILE A 201 5.78 18.90 11.44
CA ILE A 201 4.68 18.22 12.13
C ILE A 201 5.27 16.99 12.82
N VAL A 202 5.22 16.98 14.15
CA VAL A 202 5.86 15.95 14.98
C VAL A 202 4.81 15.17 15.76
N CYS A 203 4.78 13.85 15.61
CA CYS A 203 3.88 12.99 16.38
C CYS A 203 4.59 12.40 17.59
N ILE A 204 3.98 12.42 18.77
CA ILE A 204 4.48 11.68 19.95
C ILE A 204 3.79 10.32 20.05
N LEU A 205 4.55 9.25 20.26
CA LEU A 205 4.11 7.84 20.31
C LEU A 205 4.73 7.14 21.53
N GLY A 206 4.18 6.00 21.94
CA GLY A 206 4.67 5.22 23.09
C GLY A 206 3.55 4.56 23.91
N HIS A 207 3.92 3.62 24.79
CA HIS A 207 2.99 2.87 25.63
C HIS A 207 2.17 3.74 26.61
N VAL A 208 1.10 3.17 27.20
CA VAL A 208 0.34 3.82 28.28
C VAL A 208 1.30 4.19 29.42
N ASP A 209 1.06 5.31 30.09
CA ASP A 209 1.86 5.75 31.24
C ASP A 209 3.37 6.00 30.99
N THR A 210 3.89 5.90 29.77
CA THR A 210 5.28 6.28 29.47
C THR A 210 5.54 7.77 29.63
N GLY A 211 4.49 8.59 29.79
CA GLY A 211 4.56 10.02 30.08
C GLY A 211 4.56 10.94 28.86
N LYS A 212 3.99 10.51 27.72
CA LYS A 212 3.82 11.33 26.50
C LYS A 212 3.17 12.69 26.79
N THR A 213 1.98 12.67 27.37
CA THR A 213 1.19 13.88 27.66
C THR A 213 1.84 14.70 28.76
N THR A 214 2.43 14.06 29.78
CA THR A 214 3.20 14.73 30.83
C THR A 214 4.39 15.51 30.26
N LEU A 215 5.11 14.92 29.30
CA LEU A 215 6.23 15.56 28.61
C LEU A 215 5.77 16.78 27.82
N LEU A 216 4.64 16.68 27.11
CA LEU A 216 4.06 17.81 26.38
C LEU A 216 3.48 18.89 27.31
N ASP A 217 2.87 18.48 28.42
CA ASP A 217 2.35 19.38 29.45
C ASP A 217 3.45 20.20 30.08
N LYS A 218 4.60 19.58 30.36
CA LYS A 218 5.78 20.28 30.86
C LYS A 218 6.30 21.30 29.85
N LEU A 219 6.30 20.98 28.56
CA LEU A 219 6.67 21.92 27.51
C LEU A 219 5.64 23.06 27.33
N ARG A 220 4.35 22.78 27.51
CA ARG A 220 3.27 23.77 27.44
C ARG A 220 3.16 24.67 28.67
N ASN A 221 3.75 24.26 29.81
CA ASN A 221 3.42 24.77 31.14
C ASN A 221 1.92 24.66 31.46
N THR A 222 1.31 23.53 31.07
CA THR A 222 -0.10 23.20 31.32
C THR A 222 -0.23 21.89 32.06
N ASN A 223 -1.43 21.56 32.53
CA ASN A 223 -1.74 20.25 33.12
C ASN A 223 -2.99 19.66 32.44
N VAL A 224 -2.86 19.30 31.17
CA VAL A 224 -3.95 18.72 30.38
C VAL A 224 -4.27 17.31 30.89
N GLN A 225 -3.25 16.52 31.26
CA GLN A 225 -3.41 15.15 31.73
C GLN A 225 -4.41 15.03 32.91
N ALA A 226 -4.37 15.98 33.85
CA ALA A 226 -5.28 15.99 35.00
C ALA A 226 -6.76 16.27 34.61
N GLY A 227 -7.00 16.88 33.45
CA GLY A 227 -8.34 17.15 32.93
C GLY A 227 -8.95 16.00 32.11
N GLU A 228 -8.18 14.95 31.80
CA GLU A 228 -8.66 13.80 31.05
C GLU A 228 -9.29 12.74 31.96
N ALA A 229 -10.41 12.17 31.52
CA ALA A 229 -11.09 11.11 32.29
C ALA A 229 -10.16 9.90 32.48
N GLY A 230 -9.87 9.57 33.74
CA GLY A 230 -8.94 8.50 34.09
C GLY A 230 -7.46 8.84 33.91
N GLY A 231 -7.11 10.10 33.64
CA GLY A 231 -5.71 10.53 33.45
C GLY A 231 -5.04 10.00 32.17
N ILE A 232 -5.85 9.49 31.22
CA ILE A 232 -5.39 8.91 29.97
C ILE A 232 -5.87 9.71 28.75
N THR A 233 -5.00 9.78 27.75
CA THR A 233 -5.29 10.41 26.46
C THR A 233 -6.20 9.54 25.62
N GLN A 234 -7.33 10.11 25.21
CA GLN A 234 -8.40 9.42 24.45
C GLN A 234 -8.66 10.03 23.07
N GLN A 235 -8.16 11.25 22.82
CA GLN A 235 -8.38 12.00 21.57
C GLN A 235 -7.04 12.47 21.00
N ILE A 236 -6.99 12.71 19.69
CA ILE A 236 -5.81 13.36 19.11
C ILE A 236 -5.82 14.84 19.48
N GLY A 237 -4.70 15.32 20.01
CA GLY A 237 -4.43 16.74 20.25
C GLY A 237 -3.43 17.27 19.23
N ALA A 238 -3.54 18.56 18.90
CA ALA A 238 -2.46 19.27 18.22
C ALA A 238 -2.12 20.53 19.02
N THR A 239 -0.83 20.77 19.22
CA THR A 239 -0.30 21.95 19.91
C THR A 239 0.73 22.61 19.01
N PHE A 240 0.55 23.91 18.76
CA PHE A 240 1.55 24.72 18.07
C PHE A 240 2.45 25.43 19.08
N PHE A 241 3.76 25.18 18.97
CA PHE A 241 4.81 25.83 19.75
C PHE A 241 5.49 26.90 18.90
N PRO A 242 5.33 28.20 19.22
CA PRO A 242 5.98 29.27 18.49
C PRO A 242 7.51 29.15 18.51
N GLY A 243 8.16 29.57 17.42
CA GLY A 243 9.61 29.45 17.26
C GLY A 243 10.42 30.18 18.33
N GLU A 244 9.89 31.29 18.88
CA GLU A 244 10.52 32.01 19.99
C GLU A 244 10.58 31.16 21.25
N ASN A 245 9.49 30.49 21.60
CA ASN A 245 9.42 29.58 22.75
C ASN A 245 10.38 28.42 22.55
N VAL A 246 10.36 27.79 21.38
CA VAL A 246 11.26 26.67 21.05
C VAL A 246 12.73 27.08 21.17
N LYS A 247 13.11 28.24 20.61
CA LYS A 247 14.48 28.77 20.71
C LYS A 247 14.90 29.05 22.15
N ARG A 248 13.98 29.59 22.96
CA ARG A 248 14.23 29.85 24.38
C ARG A 248 14.55 28.57 25.14
N GLU A 249 13.78 27.51 24.92
CA GLU A 249 14.01 26.22 25.59
C GLU A 249 15.31 25.55 25.10
N CYS A 250 15.68 25.68 23.83
CA CYS A 250 16.92 25.11 23.27
C CYS A 250 18.21 25.81 23.76
N LYS A 251 18.12 27.01 24.36
CA LYS A 251 19.28 27.84 24.72
C LYS A 251 20.31 27.12 25.60
N LYS A 252 19.86 26.23 26.49
CA LYS A 252 20.75 25.45 27.38
C LYS A 252 21.66 24.47 26.63
N THR A 253 21.24 24.05 25.44
CA THR A 253 22.01 23.11 24.61
C THR A 253 22.86 23.80 23.54
N GLU A 254 22.65 25.09 23.32
CA GLU A 254 23.28 25.86 22.23
C GLU A 254 24.82 25.81 22.26
N ALA A 255 25.41 25.76 23.47
CA ALA A 255 26.85 25.75 23.67
C ALA A 255 27.55 24.51 23.08
N PHE A 256 26.90 23.34 23.08
CA PHE A 256 27.49 22.08 22.63
C PHE A 256 26.70 21.41 21.49
N TYR A 257 25.46 21.84 21.26
CA TYR A 257 24.59 21.34 20.20
C TYR A 257 23.81 22.50 19.55
N PRO A 258 24.48 23.35 18.75
CA PRO A 258 23.84 24.53 18.16
C PRO A 258 22.79 24.14 17.12
N VAL A 259 21.65 24.84 17.15
CA VAL A 259 20.51 24.60 16.26
C VAL A 259 20.00 25.91 15.68
N GLU A 260 19.59 25.87 14.41
CA GLU A 260 18.97 27.00 13.73
C GLU A 260 17.53 26.62 13.34
N LEU A 261 16.56 27.26 13.99
CA LEU A 261 15.15 27.14 13.64
C LEU A 261 14.76 28.27 12.68
N LYS A 262 14.57 27.89 11.42
CA LYS A 262 14.11 28.76 10.32
C LYS A 262 12.59 28.74 10.13
N ALA A 263 11.94 27.67 10.57
CA ALA A 263 10.48 27.55 10.56
C ALA A 263 9.82 28.44 11.62
N PRO A 264 8.52 28.82 11.46
CA PRO A 264 7.81 29.69 12.39
C PRO A 264 7.57 29.06 13.78
N GLY A 265 7.75 27.75 13.92
CA GLY A 265 7.51 27.01 15.16
C GLY A 265 7.54 25.51 14.94
N LEU A 266 6.96 24.76 15.87
CA LEU A 266 6.84 23.30 15.86
C LEU A 266 5.37 22.92 16.09
N LEU A 267 4.78 22.09 15.22
CA LEU A 267 3.45 21.53 15.45
C LEU A 267 3.60 20.13 16.02
N VAL A 268 3.09 19.88 17.22
CA VAL A 268 3.14 18.55 17.85
C VAL A 268 1.74 17.94 17.92
N ILE A 269 1.61 16.72 17.42
CA ILE A 269 0.42 15.89 17.49
C ILE A 269 0.57 14.96 18.71
N ASP A 270 -0.31 15.14 19.71
CA ASP A 270 -0.42 14.23 20.84
C ASP A 270 -1.30 13.04 20.48
N THR A 271 -0.80 11.82 20.69
CA THR A 271 -1.53 10.59 20.38
C THR A 271 -1.78 9.73 21.62
N PRO A 272 -2.94 9.04 21.67
CA PRO A 272 -3.29 8.20 22.80
C PRO A 272 -2.45 6.93 22.88
N GLY A 273 -2.03 6.60 24.11
CA GLY A 273 -1.20 5.43 24.41
C GLY A 273 -1.95 4.11 24.56
N HIS A 274 -3.26 4.15 24.85
CA HIS A 274 -4.04 2.94 25.12
C HIS A 274 -4.25 2.10 23.87
N GLU A 275 -4.21 0.78 24.01
CA GLU A 275 -4.34 -0.18 22.91
C GLU A 275 -5.57 0.09 22.04
N SER A 276 -6.70 0.39 22.70
CA SER A 276 -8.00 0.71 22.11
C SER A 276 -8.01 1.91 21.16
N PHE A 277 -6.96 2.73 21.13
CA PHE A 277 -6.83 3.91 20.27
C PHE A 277 -5.75 3.76 19.18
N SER A 278 -5.48 2.53 18.75
CA SER A 278 -4.53 2.20 17.66
C SER A 278 -4.75 3.05 16.40
N ASN A 279 -6.01 3.31 16.04
CA ASN A 279 -6.36 4.14 14.89
C ASN A 279 -5.90 5.58 14.99
N LEU A 280 -5.91 6.13 16.19
CA LEU A 280 -5.48 7.50 16.42
C LEU A 280 -3.95 7.61 16.31
N ARG A 281 -3.20 6.61 16.79
CA ARG A 281 -1.76 6.50 16.55
C ARG A 281 -1.44 6.36 15.06
N ASN A 282 -2.15 5.47 14.37
CA ASN A 282 -1.99 5.27 12.94
C ASN A 282 -2.36 6.53 12.15
N ARG A 283 -3.33 7.34 12.58
CA ARG A 283 -3.67 8.61 11.92
C ARG A 283 -2.61 9.69 12.18
N GLY A 284 -2.20 9.87 13.44
CA GLY A 284 -1.17 10.84 13.82
C GLY A 284 0.17 10.58 13.13
N SER A 285 0.57 9.31 13.06
CA SER A 285 1.82 8.90 12.39
C SER A 285 1.81 9.13 10.87
N SER A 286 0.65 9.19 10.19
CA SER A 286 0.61 9.33 8.72
C SER A 286 0.91 10.75 8.29
N LEU A 287 0.61 11.69 9.17
CA LEU A 287 0.61 13.12 8.87
C LEU A 287 1.87 13.80 9.39
N CYS A 288 2.67 13.11 10.19
CA CYS A 288 3.86 13.67 10.78
C CYS A 288 5.07 13.52 9.86
N ASP A 289 5.87 14.58 9.79
CA ASP A 289 7.17 14.57 9.13
C ASP A 289 8.20 13.81 9.96
N PHE A 290 8.07 13.89 11.29
CA PHE A 290 8.98 13.33 12.28
C PHE A 290 8.20 12.77 13.47
N ALA A 291 8.78 11.88 14.27
CA ALA A 291 8.12 11.37 15.47
C ALA A 291 9.02 11.36 16.71
N ILE A 292 8.40 11.37 17.88
CA ILE A 292 9.02 11.15 19.18
C ILE A 292 8.48 9.83 19.72
N LEU A 293 9.33 8.84 19.88
CA LEU A 293 8.97 7.58 20.54
C LEU A 293 9.36 7.66 22.01
N VAL A 294 8.37 7.73 22.90
CA VAL A 294 8.58 7.81 24.34
C VAL A 294 8.64 6.41 24.93
N ILE A 295 9.79 6.08 25.53
CA ILE A 295 10.06 4.81 26.21
C ILE A 295 10.28 5.12 27.69
N ASP A 296 9.66 4.35 28.58
CA ASP A 296 9.90 4.46 30.02
C ASP A 296 11.23 3.78 30.37
N LEU A 297 12.16 4.51 31.00
CA LEU A 297 13.44 3.95 31.45
C LEU A 297 13.27 2.79 32.44
N MET A 298 12.17 2.76 33.19
CA MET A 298 11.92 1.76 34.22
C MET A 298 11.35 0.46 33.68
N HIS A 299 10.52 0.53 32.64
CA HIS A 299 9.79 -0.61 32.09
C HIS A 299 10.34 -1.09 30.75
N GLY A 300 11.09 -0.25 30.03
CA GLY A 300 11.64 -0.58 28.71
C GLY A 300 10.59 -0.66 27.61
N LEU A 301 10.76 -1.60 26.68
CA LEU A 301 9.84 -1.78 25.55
C LEU A 301 8.61 -2.60 25.95
N GLU A 302 7.46 -1.96 25.86
CA GLU A 302 6.14 -2.57 26.09
C GLU A 302 5.38 -2.79 24.76
N PRO A 303 4.29 -3.57 24.74
CA PRO A 303 3.64 -4.00 23.49
C PRO A 303 3.26 -2.85 22.54
N GLN A 304 2.72 -1.75 23.07
CA GLN A 304 2.30 -0.58 22.29
C GLN A 304 3.50 0.27 21.82
N THR A 305 4.66 0.17 22.51
CA THR A 305 5.92 0.73 22.03
C THR A 305 6.41 -0.04 20.80
N ILE A 306 6.32 -1.37 20.83
CA ILE A 306 6.65 -2.24 19.67
C ILE A 306 5.68 -1.99 18.51
N GLU A 307 4.38 -1.87 18.78
CA GLU A 307 3.38 -1.49 17.78
C GLU A 307 3.72 -0.13 17.13
N SER A 308 4.09 0.86 17.94
CA SER A 308 4.48 2.19 17.45
C SER A 308 5.75 2.13 16.59
N LEU A 309 6.74 1.33 16.98
CA LEU A 309 7.95 1.07 16.18
C LEU A 309 7.61 0.47 14.81
N ASN A 310 6.70 -0.50 14.78
CA ASN A 310 6.26 -1.12 13.52
C ASN A 310 5.55 -0.11 12.62
N LEU A 311 4.67 0.74 13.16
CA LEU A 311 4.01 1.81 12.41
C LEU A 311 5.02 2.79 11.79
N LEU A 312 6.02 3.23 12.58
CA LEU A 312 7.07 4.13 12.10
C LEU A 312 7.92 3.49 11.01
N ARG A 313 8.27 2.20 11.15
CA ARG A 313 9.02 1.44 10.13
C ARG A 313 8.23 1.26 8.84
N MET A 314 6.95 0.89 8.93
CA MET A 314 6.07 0.71 7.77
C MET A 314 6.00 1.99 6.92
N ARG A 315 6.03 3.16 7.57
CA ARG A 315 5.93 4.46 6.90
C ARG A 315 7.25 5.14 6.61
N LYS A 316 8.36 4.56 7.08
CA LYS A 316 9.70 5.17 6.98
C LYS A 316 9.73 6.58 7.58
N THR A 317 8.97 6.79 8.65
CA THR A 317 8.96 8.05 9.38
C THR A 317 10.17 8.08 10.31
N PRO A 318 11.09 9.03 10.16
CA PRO A 318 12.23 9.15 11.07
C PRO A 318 11.77 9.68 12.43
N PHE A 319 12.47 9.27 13.48
CA PHE A 319 12.07 9.55 14.85
C PHE A 319 13.25 9.69 15.80
N VAL A 320 12.99 10.33 16.93
CA VAL A 320 13.88 10.38 18.11
C VAL A 320 13.26 9.54 19.22
N ILE A 321 14.09 8.86 20.00
CA ILE A 321 13.64 8.11 21.17
C ILE A 321 13.80 9.01 22.41
N ALA A 322 12.69 9.37 23.04
CA ALA A 322 12.68 10.06 24.32
C ALA A 322 12.64 9.01 25.43
N LEU A 323 13.76 8.83 26.13
CA LEU A 323 13.89 7.88 27.23
C LEU A 323 13.46 8.56 28.52
N ASN A 324 12.18 8.43 28.86
CA ASN A 324 11.52 9.23 29.89
C ASN A 324 11.66 8.61 31.29
N LYS A 325 11.35 9.43 32.31
CA LYS A 325 11.39 9.10 33.75
C LYS A 325 12.79 8.86 34.32
N ILE A 326 13.80 9.57 33.82
CA ILE A 326 15.16 9.55 34.40
C ILE A 326 15.17 10.00 35.86
N ASP A 327 14.22 10.85 36.26
CA ASP A 327 14.06 11.35 37.63
C ASP A 327 13.74 10.25 38.66
N ARG A 328 13.41 9.04 38.20
CA ARG A 328 13.14 7.87 39.04
C ARG A 328 14.37 7.00 39.26
N CYS A 329 15.50 7.28 38.60
CA CYS A 329 16.75 6.59 38.89
C CYS A 329 17.11 6.70 40.36
N TYR A 330 17.77 5.67 40.90
CA TYR A 330 18.11 5.64 42.32
C TYR A 330 18.96 6.87 42.69
N ASN A 331 18.47 7.63 43.68
CA ASN A 331 19.15 8.82 44.20
C ASN A 331 19.39 9.94 43.15
N TRP A 332 18.49 10.09 42.17
CA TRP A 332 18.57 11.15 41.17
C TRP A 332 18.46 12.56 41.79
N ALA A 333 19.49 13.38 41.57
CA ALA A 333 19.50 14.80 41.94
C ALA A 333 18.83 15.62 40.83
N LYS A 334 17.67 16.20 41.13
CA LYS A 334 16.82 16.89 40.14
C LYS A 334 17.33 18.29 39.85
N GLU A 335 17.51 18.62 38.58
CA GLU A 335 17.83 19.98 38.10
C GLU A 335 16.76 20.46 37.11
N GLU A 336 15.91 21.42 37.48
CA GLU A 336 14.75 21.78 36.65
C GLU A 336 15.15 22.29 35.25
N PHE A 337 14.50 21.71 34.23
CA PHE A 337 14.70 22.04 32.81
C PHE A 337 16.17 22.02 32.36
N GLU A 338 17.07 21.26 32.99
CA GLU A 338 18.47 21.19 32.57
C GLU A 338 18.69 20.25 31.36
N SER A 339 19.80 20.45 30.66
CA SER A 339 20.27 19.52 29.64
C SER A 339 20.42 18.11 30.19
N SER A 340 19.97 17.10 29.45
CA SER A 340 20.09 15.70 29.88
C SER A 340 21.55 15.25 29.99
N TYR A 341 22.43 15.78 29.13
CA TYR A 341 23.87 15.55 29.22
C TYR A 341 24.46 16.09 30.52
N VAL A 342 24.17 17.36 30.84
CA VAL A 342 24.70 18.06 32.02
C VAL A 342 24.13 17.44 33.30
N SER A 343 22.82 17.22 33.35
CA SER A 343 22.18 16.60 34.52
C SER A 343 22.75 15.22 34.79
N LEU A 344 22.93 14.38 33.75
CA LEU A 344 23.53 13.06 33.91
C LEU A 344 24.99 13.14 34.35
N GLU A 345 25.78 14.07 33.83
CA GLU A 345 27.19 14.28 34.21
C GLU A 345 27.34 14.76 35.66
N ASN A 346 26.37 15.49 36.20
CA ASN A 346 26.38 15.95 37.59
C ASN A 346 25.94 14.86 38.60
N GLN A 347 25.36 13.76 38.14
CA GLN A 347 24.87 12.71 39.05
C GLN A 347 25.99 11.95 39.78
N PRO A 348 25.70 11.39 40.98
CA PRO A 348 26.55 10.42 41.67
C PRO A 348 26.90 9.21 40.81
N LYS A 349 28.02 8.55 41.10
CA LYS A 349 28.50 7.38 40.34
C LYS A 349 27.50 6.23 40.37
N GLU A 350 26.85 6.03 41.51
CA GLU A 350 25.85 4.98 41.74
C GLU A 350 24.61 5.22 40.88
N THR A 351 24.14 6.47 40.81
CA THR A 351 22.99 6.88 39.98
C THR A 351 23.30 6.75 38.49
N LYS A 352 24.51 7.16 38.06
CA LYS A 352 24.97 6.94 36.68
C LYS A 352 25.02 5.46 36.31
N ALA A 353 25.47 4.60 37.23
CA ALA A 353 25.51 3.17 37.01
C ALA A 353 24.10 2.56 36.89
N ASP A 354 23.14 2.98 37.72
CA ASP A 354 21.72 2.57 37.61
C ASP A 354 21.12 2.97 36.26
N PHE A 355 21.32 4.24 35.85
CA PHE A 355 20.91 4.71 34.52
C PHE A 355 21.55 3.86 33.42
N GLN A 356 22.87 3.64 33.46
CA GLN A 356 23.58 2.91 32.43
C GLN A 356 23.11 1.46 32.32
N ASN A 357 22.87 0.78 33.45
CA ASN A 357 22.36 -0.59 33.45
C ASN A 357 21.00 -0.70 32.75
N ARG A 358 20.08 0.22 33.05
CA ARG A 358 18.73 0.27 32.44
C ARG A 358 18.81 0.67 30.96
N TYR A 359 19.63 1.65 30.64
CA TYR A 359 19.89 2.07 29.26
C TYR A 359 20.37 0.88 28.40
N GLN A 360 21.34 0.09 28.90
CA GLN A 360 21.86 -1.07 28.16
C GLN A 360 20.80 -2.17 27.93
N GLN A 361 19.91 -2.40 28.91
CA GLN A 361 18.77 -3.31 28.72
C GLN A 361 17.86 -2.83 27.59
N ILE A 362 17.56 -1.53 27.52
CA ILE A 362 16.71 -0.95 26.47
C ILE A 362 17.39 -0.99 25.10
N ILE A 363 18.69 -0.74 25.03
CA ILE A 363 19.47 -0.90 23.80
C ILE A 363 19.39 -2.35 23.29
N THR A 364 19.48 -3.33 24.19
CA THR A 364 19.36 -4.75 23.84
C THR A 364 17.97 -5.05 23.25
N GLN A 365 16.90 -4.57 23.89
CA GLN A 365 15.53 -4.73 23.41
C GLN A 365 15.27 -4.01 22.06
N LEU A 366 15.85 -2.83 21.85
CA LEU A 366 15.78 -2.12 20.57
C LEU A 366 16.50 -2.90 19.47
N ALA A 367 17.67 -3.45 19.76
CA ALA A 367 18.42 -4.28 18.82
C ALA A 367 17.67 -5.56 18.43
N GLU A 368 16.98 -6.21 19.37
CA GLU A 368 16.08 -7.34 19.08
C GLU A 368 14.96 -6.96 18.09
N ASN A 369 14.50 -5.71 18.14
CA ASN A 369 13.52 -5.14 17.21
C ASN A 369 14.16 -4.54 15.94
N SER A 370 15.44 -4.82 15.68
CA SER A 370 16.23 -4.31 14.55
C SER A 370 16.37 -2.78 14.51
N ILE A 371 16.43 -2.14 15.67
CA ILE A 371 16.66 -0.70 15.81
C ILE A 371 18.03 -0.47 16.42
N ASN A 372 18.93 0.12 15.64
CA ASN A 372 20.20 0.63 16.14
C ASN A 372 19.98 2.03 16.69
N ALA A 373 20.20 2.21 17.98
CA ALA A 373 19.99 3.49 18.66
C ALA A 373 21.16 3.80 19.60
N MET A 374 21.41 5.08 19.81
CA MET A 374 22.49 5.55 20.67
C MET A 374 22.14 6.92 21.27
N LEU A 375 22.70 7.25 22.43
CA LEU A 375 22.60 8.58 23.01
C LEU A 375 22.99 9.66 21.98
N TYR A 376 22.21 10.74 21.93
CA TYR A 376 22.36 11.73 20.85
C TYR A 376 23.74 12.40 20.82
N TRP A 377 24.44 12.48 21.96
CA TRP A 377 25.80 13.02 22.07
C TRP A 377 26.90 11.99 21.73
N GLU A 378 26.59 10.69 21.71
CA GLU A 378 27.53 9.62 21.33
C GLU A 378 27.35 9.16 19.89
N ASN A 379 26.23 9.53 19.26
CA ASN A 379 25.85 9.06 17.93
C ASN A 379 26.86 9.54 16.85
N PRO A 380 27.64 8.62 16.23
CA PRO A 380 28.65 8.99 15.24
C PRO A 380 28.05 9.28 13.86
N ASP A 381 26.89 8.69 13.54
CA ASP A 381 26.21 8.88 12.27
C ASP A 381 24.67 8.86 12.45
N PRO A 382 24.03 10.04 12.35
CA PRO A 382 22.58 10.23 12.41
C PRO A 382 21.76 9.45 11.38
N LYS A 383 22.37 8.92 10.32
CA LYS A 383 21.65 8.12 9.30
C LYS A 383 21.54 6.64 9.68
N THR A 384 22.49 6.13 10.44
CA THR A 384 22.57 4.71 10.80
C THR A 384 22.05 4.41 12.19
N TYR A 385 22.15 5.37 13.12
CA TYR A 385 21.65 5.23 14.49
C TYR A 385 20.55 6.24 14.80
N PHE A 386 19.46 5.75 15.40
CA PHE A 386 18.41 6.60 15.93
C PHE A 386 18.89 7.29 17.22
N PRO A 387 18.67 8.60 17.38
CA PRO A 387 19.10 9.34 18.56
C PRO A 387 18.20 9.01 19.76
N ILE A 388 18.81 8.74 20.91
CA ILE A 388 18.15 8.62 22.21
C ILE A 388 18.43 9.89 23.02
N VAL A 389 17.38 10.48 23.56
CA VAL A 389 17.43 11.64 24.46
C VAL A 389 16.84 11.22 25.81
N PRO A 390 17.64 11.17 26.89
CA PRO A 390 17.12 10.96 28.23
C PRO A 390 16.27 12.16 28.67
N THR A 391 15.08 11.91 29.23
CA THR A 391 14.10 12.96 29.55
C THR A 391 13.38 12.71 30.87
N SER A 392 12.86 13.78 31.47
CA SER A 392 11.84 13.70 32.52
C SER A 392 10.69 14.65 32.22
N GLY A 393 9.50 14.10 32.02
CA GLY A 393 8.26 14.89 31.93
C GLY A 393 7.90 15.60 33.23
N VAL A 394 8.50 15.26 34.37
CA VAL A 394 8.21 15.90 35.67
C VAL A 394 9.12 17.10 35.90
N THR A 395 10.44 16.90 35.80
CA THR A 395 11.43 17.96 36.08
C THR A 395 11.69 18.85 34.86
N GLY A 396 11.42 18.34 33.65
CA GLY A 396 11.72 19.02 32.39
C GLY A 396 13.15 18.79 31.89
N GLU A 397 13.94 17.99 32.62
CA GLU A 397 15.30 17.60 32.21
C GLU A 397 15.26 16.90 30.85
N GLY A 398 16.16 17.29 29.94
CA GLY A 398 16.26 16.74 28.59
C GLY A 398 15.23 17.23 27.58
N ILE A 399 14.22 18.02 27.98
CA ILE A 399 13.32 18.70 27.02
C ILE A 399 14.10 19.64 26.08
N PRO A 400 15.07 20.46 26.55
CA PRO A 400 15.92 21.26 25.68
C PRO A 400 16.61 20.43 24.59
N ASP A 401 17.21 19.30 24.98
CA ASP A 401 17.93 18.36 24.13
C ASP A 401 17.00 17.74 23.09
N LEU A 402 15.80 17.32 23.53
CA LEU A 402 14.81 16.71 22.66
C LEU A 402 14.39 17.67 21.54
N LEU A 403 14.09 18.93 21.89
CA LEU A 403 13.76 19.97 20.92
C LEU A 403 14.93 20.24 19.97
N SER A 404 16.15 20.34 20.51
CA SER A 404 17.34 20.58 19.69
C SER A 404 17.62 19.45 18.70
N VAL A 405 17.47 18.19 19.12
CA VAL A 405 17.60 17.03 18.22
C VAL A 405 16.54 17.10 17.12
N ILE A 406 15.27 17.34 17.47
CA ILE A 406 14.18 17.45 16.48
C ILE A 406 14.51 18.55 15.45
N ILE A 407 14.83 19.76 15.91
CA ILE A 407 15.14 20.90 15.04
C ILE A 407 16.32 20.59 14.14
N LYS A 408 17.40 20.01 14.67
CA LYS A 408 18.56 19.68 13.87
C LYS A 408 18.22 18.66 12.79
N TYR A 409 17.46 17.62 13.12
CA TYR A 409 17.08 16.60 12.14
C TYR A 409 16.16 17.17 11.07
N THR A 410 15.14 17.95 11.44
CA THR A 410 14.21 18.56 10.47
C THR A 410 14.92 19.61 9.61
N SER A 411 15.79 20.42 10.20
CA SER A 411 16.52 21.48 9.48
C SER A 411 17.67 20.95 8.62
N GLN A 412 18.30 19.82 8.95
CA GLN A 412 19.44 19.28 8.20
C GLN A 412 19.03 18.23 7.17
N TYR A 413 18.19 17.27 7.55
CA TYR A 413 17.88 16.11 6.71
C TYR A 413 16.54 16.23 5.96
N MET A 414 15.70 17.22 6.29
CA MET A 414 14.37 17.38 5.70
C MET A 414 14.12 18.73 5.02
N LYS A 415 15.17 19.47 4.67
CA LYS A 415 15.04 20.82 4.08
C LYS A 415 14.04 20.89 2.92
N SER A 416 14.05 19.91 2.02
CA SER A 416 13.14 19.85 0.87
C SER A 416 11.67 19.61 1.24
N LYS A 417 11.40 18.89 2.34
CA LYS A 417 10.04 18.65 2.85
C LYS A 417 9.46 19.82 3.64
N MET A 418 10.33 20.71 4.13
CA MET A 418 9.96 21.84 4.99
C MET A 418 9.68 23.13 4.22
N VAL A 419 9.84 23.16 2.89
CA VAL A 419 9.51 24.34 2.07
C VAL A 419 8.00 24.38 1.86
N VAL A 420 7.37 25.52 2.19
CA VAL A 420 5.95 25.75 1.90
C VAL A 420 5.77 25.78 0.40
N LYS A 421 4.85 24.95 -0.09
CA LYS A 421 4.39 25.02 -1.47
C LYS A 421 3.11 25.85 -1.52
N GLU A 422 3.23 27.15 -1.78
CA GLU A 422 2.08 28.08 -1.78
C GLU A 422 1.01 27.72 -2.83
N GLU A 423 1.40 27.01 -3.90
CA GLU A 423 0.51 26.61 -5.00
C GLU A 423 -0.22 25.29 -4.73
N GLU A 424 0.21 24.51 -3.74
CA GLU A 424 -0.45 23.26 -3.35
C GLU A 424 -1.36 23.51 -2.14
N PHE A 425 -2.49 22.81 -2.09
CA PHE A 425 -3.36 22.78 -0.92
C PHE A 425 -3.42 21.35 -0.40
N ASN A 426 -2.93 21.14 0.83
CA ASN A 426 -2.91 19.83 1.47
C ASN A 426 -3.43 19.96 2.89
N CYS A 427 -4.62 19.41 3.13
CA CYS A 427 -5.28 19.47 4.42
C CYS A 427 -5.97 18.14 4.69
N THR A 428 -5.60 17.49 5.79
CA THR A 428 -6.18 16.19 6.17
C THR A 428 -7.09 16.35 7.38
N VAL A 429 -8.29 15.77 7.28
CA VAL A 429 -9.24 15.63 8.38
C VAL A 429 -8.65 14.73 9.46
N MET A 430 -8.52 15.24 10.68
CA MET A 430 -8.13 14.47 11.86
C MET A 430 -9.34 13.82 12.49
N GLU A 431 -10.29 14.58 13.00
CA GLU A 431 -11.41 14.07 13.80
C GLU A 431 -12.68 14.86 13.52
N VAL A 432 -13.83 14.20 13.66
CA VAL A 432 -15.14 14.85 13.61
C VAL A 432 -15.68 14.94 15.03
N LYS A 433 -16.03 16.15 15.49
CA LYS A 433 -16.50 16.42 16.85
C LYS A 433 -17.75 17.27 16.84
N LYS A 434 -18.73 16.92 17.68
CA LYS A 434 -19.87 17.77 17.97
C LYS A 434 -19.53 18.76 19.08
N ILE A 435 -19.72 20.05 18.83
CA ILE A 435 -19.45 21.13 19.77
C ILE A 435 -20.71 21.97 19.95
N ASP A 436 -21.01 22.30 21.21
CA ASP A 436 -22.14 23.14 21.56
C ASP A 436 -22.00 24.53 20.90
N GLY A 437 -23.06 24.98 20.23
CA GLY A 437 -23.07 26.24 19.48
C GLY A 437 -22.50 26.18 18.06
N LEU A 438 -21.59 25.23 17.75
CA LEU A 438 -20.98 25.09 16.42
C LEU A 438 -21.49 23.89 15.61
N GLY A 439 -22.23 22.97 16.24
CA GLY A 439 -22.70 21.74 15.62
C GLY A 439 -21.56 20.73 15.42
N TYR A 440 -21.61 19.95 14.33
CA TYR A 440 -20.50 19.10 13.94
C TYR A 440 -19.37 19.93 13.34
N THR A 441 -18.17 19.72 13.84
CA THR A 441 -16.92 20.38 13.46
C THR A 441 -15.89 19.33 13.09
N ILE A 442 -14.93 19.73 12.26
CA ILE A 442 -13.79 18.90 11.90
C ILE A 442 -12.52 19.52 12.48
N ASP A 443 -11.73 18.71 13.18
CA ASP A 443 -10.33 18.98 13.45
C ASP A 443 -9.53 18.52 12.24
N ALA A 444 -8.70 19.39 11.67
CA ALA A 444 -7.88 19.10 10.49
C ALA A 444 -6.46 19.64 10.67
N ILE A 445 -5.51 19.08 9.94
CA ILE A 445 -4.14 19.58 9.88
C ILE A 445 -3.91 20.12 8.47
N LEU A 446 -3.65 21.42 8.39
CA LEU A 446 -3.20 22.08 7.17
C LEU A 446 -1.69 21.90 7.05
N ILE A 447 -1.25 21.15 6.05
CA ILE A 447 0.16 20.81 5.80
C ILE A 447 0.79 21.82 4.83
N ASP A 448 0.09 22.14 3.74
CA ASP A 448 0.51 23.11 2.73
C ASP A 448 -0.68 23.94 2.24
N GLY A 449 -0.39 25.17 1.80
CA GLY A 449 -1.38 26.10 1.26
C GLY A 449 -1.99 27.05 2.29
N THR A 450 -3.11 27.66 1.91
CA THR A 450 -3.84 28.65 2.70
C THR A 450 -5.32 28.36 2.61
N ILE A 451 -6.03 28.46 3.74
CA ILE A 451 -7.48 28.30 3.82
C ILE A 451 -8.11 29.59 4.35
N ARG A 452 -9.27 29.96 3.82
CA ARG A 452 -10.01 31.16 4.20
C ARG A 452 -11.38 30.82 4.73
N GLN A 453 -11.90 31.70 5.57
CA GLN A 453 -13.31 31.71 5.89
C GLN A 453 -14.12 31.89 4.59
N ASP A 454 -15.29 31.27 4.51
CA ASP A 454 -16.14 31.23 3.32
C ASP A 454 -15.62 30.42 2.13
N ASP A 455 -14.43 29.81 2.21
CA ASP A 455 -14.01 28.85 1.18
C ASP A 455 -14.99 27.67 1.12
N LYS A 456 -15.24 27.20 -0.09
CA LYS A 456 -15.98 25.97 -0.35
C LYS A 456 -15.02 24.80 -0.31
N ILE A 457 -15.42 23.75 0.39
CA ILE A 457 -14.61 22.57 0.62
C ILE A 457 -15.34 21.30 0.17
N VAL A 458 -14.57 20.35 -0.35
CA VAL A 458 -15.04 19.00 -0.68
C VAL A 458 -14.18 17.99 0.06
N LEU A 459 -14.84 17.01 0.68
CA LEU A 459 -14.20 15.95 1.45
C LEU A 459 -15.02 14.65 1.36
N LEU A 460 -14.42 13.52 1.71
CA LEU A 460 -15.10 12.23 1.67
C LEU A 460 -16.06 12.06 2.85
N GLY A 461 -17.30 11.70 2.56
CA GLY A 461 -18.27 11.21 3.56
C GLY A 461 -18.55 9.72 3.41
N PHE A 462 -19.19 9.12 4.43
CA PHE A 462 -19.55 7.69 4.42
C PHE A 462 -20.50 7.30 3.26
N THR A 463 -21.34 8.23 2.81
CA THR A 463 -22.30 8.03 1.71
C THR A 463 -21.83 8.60 0.36
N GLY A 464 -20.63 9.18 0.31
CA GLY A 464 -20.10 9.86 -0.87
C GLY A 464 -19.47 11.22 -0.54
N PRO A 465 -19.02 11.98 -1.55
CA PRO A 465 -18.41 13.29 -1.36
C PRO A 465 -19.35 14.30 -0.70
N ILE A 466 -18.87 15.01 0.31
CA ILE A 466 -19.55 16.10 1.00
C ILE A 466 -19.00 17.41 0.45
N LYS A 467 -19.88 18.24 -0.10
CA LYS A 467 -19.58 19.61 -0.53
C LYS A 467 -20.22 20.57 0.45
N THR A 468 -19.41 21.46 1.03
CA THR A 468 -19.90 22.40 2.04
C THR A 468 -19.11 23.71 2.03
N LYS A 469 -19.62 24.73 2.71
CA LYS A 469 -18.97 26.05 2.82
C LYS A 469 -18.53 26.29 4.26
N ILE A 470 -17.29 26.74 4.44
CA ILE A 470 -16.73 27.02 5.77
C ILE A 470 -17.47 28.20 6.41
N ARG A 471 -18.04 27.97 7.58
CA ARG A 471 -18.68 29.01 8.40
C ARG A 471 -17.66 29.74 9.27
N ALA A 472 -16.76 28.98 9.90
CA ALA A 472 -15.74 29.52 10.79
C ALA A 472 -14.46 28.66 10.75
N LEU A 473 -13.31 29.34 10.77
CA LEU A 473 -12.00 28.76 11.01
C LEU A 473 -11.54 29.12 12.41
N LEU A 474 -11.12 28.11 13.18
CA LEU A 474 -10.83 28.22 14.59
C LEU A 474 -9.46 27.63 14.89
N THR A 475 -8.68 28.28 15.75
CA THR A 475 -7.47 27.70 16.34
C THR A 475 -7.51 27.83 17.87
N PRO A 476 -6.84 26.93 18.60
CA PRO A 476 -6.59 27.18 20.02
C PRO A 476 -5.60 28.34 20.17
N HIS A 477 -5.63 29.02 21.31
CA HIS A 477 -4.56 29.97 21.63
C HIS A 477 -3.19 29.27 21.57
N PRO A 478 -2.10 29.97 21.16
CA PRO A 478 -0.75 29.41 21.17
C PRO A 478 -0.42 28.77 22.52
N MET A 479 0.33 27.66 22.51
CA MET A 479 0.65 26.84 23.69
C MET A 479 -0.54 26.12 24.35
N LYS A 480 -1.79 26.40 23.95
CA LYS A 480 -2.96 25.61 24.36
C LYS A 480 -3.26 24.54 23.31
N GLU A 481 -3.84 23.46 23.77
CA GLU A 481 -4.17 22.32 22.94
C GLU A 481 -5.63 22.37 22.47
N MET A 482 -5.88 21.87 21.25
CA MET A 482 -7.23 21.83 20.65
C MET A 482 -8.30 21.10 21.47
N ARG A 483 -7.91 20.23 22.41
CA ARG A 483 -8.82 19.41 23.25
C ARG A 483 -9.39 20.19 24.44
N VAL A 484 -8.70 21.19 24.94
CA VAL A 484 -9.10 21.90 26.17
C VAL A 484 -10.26 22.85 25.85
N LYS A 485 -11.36 22.74 26.60
CA LYS A 485 -12.46 23.71 26.52
C LYS A 485 -11.92 25.10 26.86
N GLY A 486 -11.94 25.99 25.88
CA GLY A 486 -11.48 27.36 26.00
C GLY A 486 -12.02 28.21 24.87
N GLU A 487 -11.81 29.52 24.97
CA GLU A 487 -12.13 30.44 23.87
C GLU A 487 -11.27 30.10 22.66
N TYR A 488 -11.91 29.92 21.50
CA TYR A 488 -11.25 29.70 20.23
C TYR A 488 -10.91 31.04 19.58
N GLN A 489 -9.76 31.12 18.94
CA GLN A 489 -9.43 32.26 18.08
C GLN A 489 -10.08 32.06 16.73
N HIS A 490 -10.85 33.06 16.29
CA HIS A 490 -11.43 33.10 14.96
C HIS A 490 -10.43 33.70 13.97
N HIS A 491 -10.30 33.07 12.82
CA HIS A 491 -9.42 33.53 11.76
C HIS A 491 -10.18 33.70 10.45
N GLU A 492 -9.90 34.79 9.74
CA GLU A 492 -10.35 34.94 8.35
C GLU A 492 -9.48 34.12 7.39
N VAL A 493 -8.18 33.98 7.71
CA VAL A 493 -7.19 33.27 6.89
C VAL A 493 -6.22 32.52 7.79
N ILE A 494 -5.92 31.26 7.45
CA ILE A 494 -4.90 30.46 8.12
C ILE A 494 -3.90 29.94 7.08
N HIS A 495 -2.62 30.04 7.41
CA HIS A 495 -1.50 29.55 6.61
C HIS A 495 -0.92 28.26 7.19
N ALA A 496 -0.44 27.38 6.32
CA ALA A 496 0.23 26.15 6.72
C ALA A 496 1.58 26.39 7.42
N ALA A 497 2.08 25.51 8.29
CA ALA A 497 1.45 24.29 8.79
C ALA A 497 0.76 24.56 10.15
N MET A 498 -0.52 24.19 10.28
CA MET A 498 -1.30 24.48 11.49
C MET A 498 -2.42 23.46 11.72
N GLY A 499 -2.67 23.14 12.99
CA GLY A 499 -3.88 22.42 13.40
C GLY A 499 -5.07 23.39 13.44
N ILE A 500 -6.10 23.12 12.65
CA ILE A 500 -7.26 23.97 12.49
C ILE A 500 -8.53 23.22 12.86
N LYS A 501 -9.52 23.95 13.37
CA LYS A 501 -10.87 23.45 13.57
C LYS A 501 -11.80 24.19 12.62
N ILE A 502 -12.58 23.42 11.86
CA ILE A 502 -13.48 23.92 10.82
C ILE A 502 -14.92 23.64 11.25
N SER A 503 -15.76 24.67 11.23
CA SER A 503 -17.21 24.53 11.35
C SER A 503 -17.86 24.74 9.97
N ALA A 504 -18.64 23.75 9.53
CA ALA A 504 -19.40 23.79 8.28
C ALA A 504 -20.66 22.92 8.40
N PRO A 505 -21.69 23.11 7.55
CA PRO A 505 -22.83 22.19 7.49
C PRO A 505 -22.43 20.79 7.00
N ASP A 506 -23.23 19.79 7.38
CA ASP A 506 -23.19 18.40 6.90
C ASP A 506 -21.90 17.61 7.16
N LEU A 507 -21.10 18.05 8.14
CA LEU A 507 -19.84 17.39 8.52
C LEU A 507 -20.03 16.12 9.39
N GLU A 508 -21.25 15.76 9.78
CA GLU A 508 -21.52 14.58 10.66
C GLU A 508 -21.00 13.28 10.06
N ASN A 509 -21.15 13.12 8.75
CA ASN A 509 -20.78 11.89 8.03
C ASN A 509 -19.38 11.97 7.40
N ALA A 510 -18.57 12.97 7.76
CA ALA A 510 -17.23 13.14 7.24
C ALA A 510 -16.30 12.00 7.67
N VAL A 511 -15.48 11.52 6.74
CA VAL A 511 -14.51 10.45 6.99
C VAL A 511 -13.22 11.06 7.53
N ALA A 512 -12.83 10.63 8.74
CA ALA A 512 -11.53 10.98 9.28
C ALA A 512 -10.39 10.38 8.44
N GLY A 513 -9.33 11.15 8.23
CA GLY A 513 -8.24 10.86 7.30
C GLY A 513 -8.53 11.25 5.85
N SER A 514 -9.72 11.79 5.53
CA SER A 514 -9.99 12.36 4.21
C SER A 514 -9.09 13.55 3.94
N GLN A 515 -8.63 13.66 2.69
CA GLN A 515 -8.13 14.93 2.17
C GLN A 515 -9.29 15.91 2.00
N LEU A 516 -8.98 17.18 2.18
CA LEU A 516 -9.88 18.30 2.00
C LEU A 516 -9.40 19.08 0.77
N TYR A 517 -10.32 19.37 -0.14
CA TYR A 517 -10.04 20.10 -1.36
C TYR A 517 -10.81 21.42 -1.37
N LEU A 518 -10.15 22.49 -1.83
CA LEU A 518 -10.81 23.78 -2.06
C LEU A 518 -11.53 23.74 -3.41
N ALA A 519 -12.80 24.17 -3.42
CA ALA A 519 -13.67 24.09 -4.59
C ALA A 519 -14.50 25.37 -4.73
N ASN A 520 -13.81 26.50 -4.94
CA ASN A 520 -14.44 27.83 -4.92
C ASN A 520 -15.31 28.11 -6.16
N THR A 521 -15.05 27.46 -7.30
CA THR A 521 -15.88 27.55 -8.50
C THR A 521 -16.67 26.26 -8.76
N HIS A 522 -17.71 26.32 -9.60
CA HIS A 522 -18.52 25.14 -9.93
C HIS A 522 -17.75 24.06 -10.70
N GLU A 523 -16.80 24.44 -11.55
CA GLU A 523 -15.95 23.48 -12.25
C GLU A 523 -14.99 22.79 -11.26
N ASP A 524 -14.40 23.56 -10.33
CA ASP A 524 -13.53 22.99 -9.29
C ASP A 524 -14.28 22.05 -8.34
N GLU A 525 -15.61 22.21 -8.17
CA GLU A 525 -16.43 21.31 -7.35
C GLU A 525 -16.57 19.92 -7.97
N GLU A 526 -16.81 19.82 -9.28
CA GLU A 526 -16.88 18.53 -9.97
C GLU A 526 -15.51 17.84 -9.94
N ASP A 527 -14.45 18.58 -10.28
CA ASP A 527 -13.09 18.07 -10.27
C ASP A 527 -12.67 17.61 -8.86
N ALA A 528 -13.02 18.37 -7.81
CA ALA A 528 -12.71 18.00 -6.43
C ALA A 528 -13.49 16.75 -5.97
N MET A 529 -14.73 16.56 -6.41
CA MET A 529 -15.48 15.33 -6.11
C MET A 529 -14.84 14.11 -6.74
N ASP A 530 -14.39 14.24 -8.00
CA ASP A 530 -13.68 13.17 -8.70
C ASP A 530 -12.33 12.87 -8.03
N LEU A 531 -11.59 13.88 -7.57
CA LEU A 531 -10.35 13.71 -6.81
C LEU A 531 -10.57 12.98 -5.48
N VAL A 532 -11.59 13.37 -4.71
CA VAL A 532 -11.93 12.71 -3.43
C VAL A 532 -12.29 11.23 -3.65
N MET A 533 -13.03 10.93 -4.72
CA MET A 533 -13.37 9.54 -5.04
C MET A 533 -12.13 8.77 -5.54
N ASN A 534 -11.24 9.44 -6.28
CA ASN A 534 -9.97 8.86 -6.70
C ASN A 534 -9.09 8.48 -5.52
N ASP A 535 -9.07 9.23 -4.41
CA ASP A 535 -8.32 8.84 -3.20
C ASP A 535 -8.78 7.49 -2.65
N LEU A 536 -10.09 7.28 -2.58
CA LEU A 536 -10.66 5.99 -2.17
C LEU A 536 -10.31 4.89 -3.17
N HIS A 537 -10.33 5.18 -4.47
CA HIS A 537 -9.88 4.25 -5.50
C HIS A 537 -8.37 3.97 -5.44
N GLN A 538 -7.53 4.93 -5.09
CA GLN A 538 -6.09 4.74 -4.94
C GLN A 538 -5.79 3.79 -3.79
N VAL A 539 -6.45 3.96 -2.64
CA VAL A 539 -6.32 3.02 -1.51
C VAL A 539 -6.79 1.62 -1.91
N LYS A 540 -7.89 1.52 -2.67
CA LYS A 540 -8.36 0.24 -3.22
C LYS A 540 -7.39 -0.37 -4.23
N ASN A 541 -6.73 0.44 -5.07
CA ASN A 541 -5.83 -0.04 -6.12
C ASN A 541 -4.48 -0.50 -5.59
N LYS A 542 -4.08 -0.07 -4.37
CA LYS A 542 -2.87 -0.57 -3.70
C LYS A 542 -2.92 -2.08 -3.44
N VAL A 543 -4.11 -2.65 -3.26
CA VAL A 543 -4.30 -4.10 -3.07
C VAL A 543 -5.18 -4.66 -4.17
N LYS A 544 -4.74 -5.72 -4.84
CA LYS A 544 -5.55 -6.35 -5.88
C LYS A 544 -6.78 -6.99 -5.25
N LEU A 545 -7.95 -6.37 -5.47
CA LEU A 545 -9.22 -6.98 -5.10
C LEU A 545 -9.40 -8.25 -5.93
N SER A 546 -9.67 -9.35 -5.23
CA SER A 546 -9.93 -10.66 -5.80
C SER A 546 -11.44 -10.86 -5.93
N GLU A 547 -11.86 -11.64 -6.93
CA GLU A 547 -13.26 -12.07 -7.05
C GLU A 547 -13.70 -12.89 -5.83
N GLN A 548 -12.76 -13.62 -5.21
CA GLN A 548 -12.96 -14.37 -3.96
C GLN A 548 -12.04 -13.83 -2.87
N GLY A 549 -12.60 -13.46 -1.73
CA GLY A 549 -11.85 -12.94 -0.61
C GLY A 549 -12.74 -12.51 0.54
N VAL A 550 -12.11 -12.01 1.59
CA VAL A 550 -12.78 -11.48 2.78
C VAL A 550 -13.31 -10.06 2.51
N GLY A 551 -14.43 -9.72 3.12
CA GLY A 551 -14.91 -8.33 3.16
C GLY A 551 -14.19 -7.57 4.26
N VAL A 552 -13.85 -6.30 4.02
CA VAL A 552 -13.13 -5.46 4.98
C VAL A 552 -13.85 -4.13 5.17
N ALA A 553 -14.00 -3.69 6.42
CA ALA A 553 -14.45 -2.35 6.75
C ALA A 553 -13.58 -1.73 7.85
N ALA A 554 -13.36 -0.42 7.78
CA ALA A 554 -12.57 0.31 8.78
C ALA A 554 -13.12 1.73 9.02
N SER A 555 -12.73 2.36 10.13
CA SER A 555 -13.27 3.66 10.54
C SER A 555 -12.71 4.85 9.77
N THR A 556 -11.50 4.70 9.21
CA THR A 556 -10.78 5.73 8.48
C THR A 556 -10.10 5.18 7.23
N LEU A 557 -9.69 6.07 6.32
CA LEU A 557 -8.86 5.69 5.19
C LEU A 557 -7.49 5.15 5.61
N GLY A 558 -6.84 5.75 6.61
CA GLY A 558 -5.52 5.30 7.08
C GLY A 558 -5.55 3.94 7.78
N SER A 559 -6.61 3.67 8.55
CA SER A 559 -6.85 2.36 9.17
C SER A 559 -7.16 1.28 8.11
N LEU A 560 -7.89 1.66 7.07
CA LEU A 560 -8.19 0.78 5.96
C LEU A 560 -6.91 0.41 5.20
N GLU A 561 -6.07 1.40 4.87
CA GLU A 561 -4.80 1.16 4.19
C GLU A 561 -3.88 0.23 5.00
N ALA A 562 -3.76 0.45 6.31
CA ALA A 562 -2.95 -0.40 7.19
C ALA A 562 -3.47 -1.85 7.22
N LEU A 563 -4.78 -2.03 7.33
CA LEU A 563 -5.41 -3.35 7.33
C LEU A 563 -5.23 -4.06 5.99
N LEU A 564 -5.39 -3.34 4.86
CA LEU A 564 -5.19 -3.89 3.52
C LEU A 564 -3.73 -4.31 3.27
N ASN A 565 -2.77 -3.45 3.61
CA ASN A 565 -1.34 -3.78 3.49
C ASN A 565 -0.96 -4.98 4.35
N PHE A 566 -1.55 -5.10 5.55
CA PHE A 566 -1.34 -6.24 6.42
C PHE A 566 -1.90 -7.53 5.80
N LEU A 567 -3.14 -7.51 5.30
CA LEU A 567 -3.77 -8.67 4.67
C LEU A 567 -3.02 -9.12 3.40
N ASP A 568 -2.50 -8.18 2.60
CA ASP A 568 -1.69 -8.47 1.41
C ASP A 568 -0.37 -9.16 1.80
N ASN A 569 0.34 -8.64 2.82
CA ASN A 569 1.54 -9.29 3.38
C ASN A 569 1.25 -10.69 3.92
N SER A 570 0.08 -10.89 4.51
CA SER A 570 -0.40 -12.19 5.00
C SER A 570 -0.98 -13.10 3.90
N LYS A 571 -1.00 -12.65 2.64
CA LYS A 571 -1.56 -13.37 1.47
C LYS A 571 -3.04 -13.74 1.64
N ILE A 572 -3.81 -12.90 2.34
CA ILE A 572 -5.26 -13.07 2.49
C ILE A 572 -5.94 -12.22 1.39
N PRO A 573 -6.69 -12.85 0.47
CA PRO A 573 -7.36 -12.11 -0.59
C PRO A 573 -8.54 -11.31 -0.02
N VAL A 574 -8.68 -10.07 -0.49
CA VAL A 574 -9.78 -9.16 -0.13
C VAL A 574 -10.69 -8.99 -1.33
N SER A 575 -12.01 -9.12 -1.13
CA SER A 575 -13.00 -8.98 -2.21
C SER A 575 -13.75 -7.65 -2.16
N TYR A 576 -13.98 -7.12 -0.96
CA TYR A 576 -14.78 -5.92 -0.76
C TYR A 576 -14.18 -5.05 0.32
N VAL A 577 -14.29 -3.73 0.13
CA VAL A 577 -13.72 -2.71 0.99
C VAL A 577 -14.73 -1.59 1.20
N SER A 578 -14.98 -1.25 2.47
CA SER A 578 -15.85 -0.15 2.89
C SER A 578 -15.20 0.69 3.99
N VAL A 579 -15.67 1.93 4.15
CA VAL A 579 -15.23 2.85 5.21
C VAL A 579 -16.46 3.37 5.94
N GLY A 580 -16.43 3.34 7.27
CA GLY A 580 -17.56 3.71 8.12
C GLY A 580 -18.42 2.53 8.57
N PRO A 581 -19.54 2.81 9.28
CA PRO A 581 -20.45 1.81 9.84
C PRO A 581 -20.86 0.73 8.83
N VAL A 582 -20.81 -0.54 9.25
CA VAL A 582 -21.14 -1.66 8.38
C VAL A 582 -22.63 -1.75 8.20
N SER A 583 -23.07 -1.56 6.96
CA SER A 583 -24.47 -1.63 6.54
C SER A 583 -24.83 -3.02 6.00
N LYS A 584 -26.13 -3.28 5.85
CA LYS A 584 -26.63 -4.49 5.18
C LYS A 584 -26.07 -4.62 3.74
N ASP A 585 -25.92 -3.51 3.03
CA ASP A 585 -25.37 -3.48 1.67
C ASP A 585 -23.91 -3.94 1.62
N ASP A 586 -23.12 -3.61 2.64
CA ASP A 586 -21.73 -4.05 2.73
C ASP A 586 -21.64 -5.57 2.89
N ILE A 587 -22.49 -6.15 3.72
CA ILE A 587 -22.55 -7.60 3.93
C ILE A 587 -23.06 -8.31 2.67
N MET A 588 -24.05 -7.74 1.97
CA MET A 588 -24.51 -8.27 0.69
C MET A 588 -23.40 -8.27 -0.37
N LYS A 589 -22.60 -7.20 -0.45
CA LYS A 589 -21.48 -7.11 -1.40
C LYS A 589 -20.34 -8.06 -1.02
N ALA A 590 -20.01 -8.18 0.27
CA ALA A 590 -19.06 -9.17 0.77
C ALA A 590 -19.52 -10.62 0.53
N LEU A 591 -20.84 -10.88 0.54
CA LEU A 591 -21.41 -12.19 0.23
C LEU A 591 -21.33 -12.56 -1.26
N LYS A 592 -21.37 -11.57 -2.16
CA LYS A 592 -21.30 -11.85 -3.61
C LYS A 592 -20.04 -12.63 -3.98
N SER A 593 -18.90 -12.38 -3.33
CA SER A 593 -17.66 -13.12 -3.58
C SER A 593 -17.71 -14.60 -3.16
N VAL A 594 -18.66 -14.98 -2.30
CA VAL A 594 -18.86 -16.36 -1.83
C VAL A 594 -19.95 -17.08 -2.63
N LEU A 595 -20.92 -16.32 -3.14
CA LEU A 595 -22.10 -16.83 -3.84
C LEU A 595 -21.92 -16.95 -5.37
N ALA A 596 -20.82 -16.45 -5.92
CA ALA A 596 -20.64 -16.27 -7.38
C ALA A 596 -20.58 -17.56 -8.22
N GLU A 597 -20.18 -18.72 -7.68
CA GLU A 597 -20.10 -19.98 -8.47
C GLU A 597 -20.39 -21.27 -7.66
N GLU A 598 -20.42 -22.41 -8.37
CA GLU A 598 -20.82 -23.77 -7.97
C GLU A 598 -20.56 -24.13 -6.48
N PRO A 599 -21.49 -24.88 -5.84
CA PRO A 599 -21.36 -25.29 -4.43
C PRO A 599 -20.01 -25.93 -4.05
N ALA A 600 -19.37 -26.61 -5.00
CA ALA A 600 -18.09 -27.29 -4.82
C ALA A 600 -16.86 -26.35 -4.73
N ARG A 601 -16.95 -25.10 -5.23
CA ARG A 601 -15.86 -24.10 -5.18
C ARG A 601 -16.03 -23.06 -4.08
N ARG A 602 -17.08 -23.17 -3.26
CA ARG A 602 -17.36 -22.23 -2.17
C ARG A 602 -16.35 -22.40 -1.06
N LYS A 603 -15.39 -21.48 -0.99
CA LYS A 603 -14.49 -21.35 0.14
C LYS A 603 -15.20 -20.68 1.30
N LYS A 604 -15.82 -21.50 2.15
CA LYS A 604 -16.49 -21.06 3.40
C LYS A 604 -15.58 -20.16 4.25
N GLU A 605 -14.26 -20.36 4.23
CA GLU A 605 -13.33 -19.50 4.97
C GLU A 605 -13.40 -18.02 4.60
N TYR A 606 -13.82 -17.68 3.37
CA TYR A 606 -13.95 -16.29 2.91
C TYR A 606 -15.33 -15.69 3.18
N ALA A 607 -16.27 -16.46 3.74
CA ALA A 607 -17.59 -15.98 4.16
C ALA A 607 -17.52 -15.21 5.49
N CYS A 608 -16.64 -14.22 5.53
CA CYS A 608 -16.49 -13.37 6.69
C CYS A 608 -16.21 -11.92 6.33
N MET A 609 -16.51 -11.05 7.30
CA MET A 609 -16.26 -9.63 7.22
C MET A 609 -15.36 -9.20 8.40
N LEU A 610 -14.22 -8.59 8.08
CA LEU A 610 -13.27 -8.05 9.05
C LEU A 610 -13.59 -6.57 9.26
N VAL A 611 -14.04 -6.23 10.46
CA VAL A 611 -14.55 -4.90 10.82
C VAL A 611 -13.62 -4.30 11.87
N PHE A 612 -12.89 -3.27 11.46
CA PHE A 612 -11.86 -2.64 12.28
C PHE A 612 -12.34 -1.32 12.86
N ASP A 613 -12.55 -1.30 14.18
CA ASP A 613 -12.97 -0.12 14.97
C ASP A 613 -14.22 0.57 14.42
N VAL A 614 -15.18 -0.22 13.96
CA VAL A 614 -16.42 0.26 13.36
C VAL A 614 -17.58 -0.49 13.95
N LYS A 615 -18.69 0.24 14.16
CA LYS A 615 -19.95 -0.35 14.58
C LYS A 615 -20.62 -1.06 13.42
N VAL A 616 -21.12 -2.26 13.69
CA VAL A 616 -21.99 -3.01 12.78
C VAL A 616 -23.42 -2.62 13.08
N LEU A 617 -24.17 -2.20 12.07
CA LEU A 617 -25.57 -1.82 12.26
C LEU A 617 -26.40 -3.08 12.61
N PRO A 618 -27.46 -2.97 13.44
CA PRO A 618 -28.22 -4.14 13.90
C PRO A 618 -28.87 -4.95 12.77
N ASP A 619 -29.31 -4.27 11.70
CA ASP A 619 -29.87 -4.90 10.50
C ASP A 619 -28.81 -5.67 9.70
N ALA A 620 -27.59 -5.15 9.67
CA ALA A 620 -26.43 -5.78 9.07
C ALA A 620 -26.05 -7.07 9.85
N GLN A 621 -25.93 -6.98 11.18
CA GLN A 621 -25.61 -8.13 12.04
C GLN A 621 -26.61 -9.29 11.85
N LYS A 622 -27.91 -8.98 11.86
CA LYS A 622 -28.96 -9.97 11.65
C LYS A 622 -28.86 -10.62 10.27
N TYR A 623 -28.64 -9.81 9.23
CA TYR A 623 -28.49 -10.32 7.87
C TYR A 623 -27.25 -11.22 7.70
N ALA A 624 -26.14 -10.91 8.37
CA ALA A 624 -24.96 -11.77 8.40
C ALA A 624 -25.28 -13.14 9.04
N GLU A 625 -25.96 -13.16 10.18
CA GLU A 625 -26.33 -14.40 10.88
C GLU A 625 -27.27 -15.27 10.04
N ASP A 626 -28.30 -14.67 9.45
CA ASP A 626 -29.29 -15.36 8.60
C ASP A 626 -28.65 -16.00 7.35
N ASN A 627 -27.54 -15.45 6.85
CA ASN A 627 -26.83 -15.91 5.64
C ASN A 627 -25.51 -16.64 5.93
N GLY A 628 -25.19 -16.90 7.20
CA GLY A 628 -23.98 -17.64 7.60
C GLY A 628 -22.66 -16.89 7.38
N VAL A 629 -22.67 -15.56 7.39
CA VAL A 629 -21.47 -14.71 7.33
C VAL A 629 -20.95 -14.45 8.73
N LYS A 630 -19.68 -14.74 8.99
CA LYS A 630 -19.04 -14.37 10.26
C LYS A 630 -18.54 -12.93 10.22
N VAL A 631 -18.99 -12.09 11.14
CA VAL A 631 -18.49 -10.73 11.30
C VAL A 631 -17.52 -10.70 12.46
N PHE A 632 -16.26 -10.36 12.18
CA PHE A 632 -15.22 -10.20 13.20
C PHE A 632 -15.00 -8.72 13.45
N THR A 633 -15.22 -8.28 14.69
CA THR A 633 -14.99 -6.90 15.12
C THR A 633 -13.81 -6.85 16.06
N ALA A 634 -12.84 -5.97 15.82
CA ALA A 634 -11.82 -5.63 16.81
C ALA A 634 -11.30 -4.21 16.60
N ASN A 635 -10.66 -3.67 17.63
CA ASN A 635 -10.03 -2.35 17.60
C ASN A 635 -8.52 -2.44 17.30
N ILE A 636 -8.04 -3.66 17.01
CA ILE A 636 -6.62 -3.95 16.73
C ILE A 636 -6.55 -4.92 15.56
N ILE A 637 -5.69 -4.60 14.58
CA ILE A 637 -5.56 -5.35 13.33
C ILE A 637 -5.14 -6.81 13.60
N TYR A 638 -4.22 -7.04 14.54
CA TYR A 638 -3.72 -8.38 14.86
C TYR A 638 -4.80 -9.28 15.47
N HIS A 639 -5.67 -8.76 16.34
CA HIS A 639 -6.76 -9.55 16.90
C HIS A 639 -7.75 -9.99 15.81
N LEU A 640 -8.04 -9.13 14.83
CA LEU A 640 -8.85 -9.52 13.66
C LEU A 640 -8.20 -10.67 12.89
N PHE A 641 -6.88 -10.62 12.71
CA PHE A 641 -6.14 -11.67 12.04
C PHE A 641 -6.13 -12.97 12.82
N ASP A 642 -5.97 -12.93 14.14
CA ASP A 642 -5.99 -14.11 14.99
C ASP A 642 -7.37 -14.78 14.96
N TYR A 643 -8.45 -13.98 15.06
CA TYR A 643 -9.82 -14.47 14.93
C TYR A 643 -10.08 -15.09 13.55
N TYR A 644 -9.65 -14.42 12.48
CA TYR A 644 -9.78 -14.94 11.12
C TYR A 644 -8.97 -16.23 10.90
N THR A 645 -7.71 -16.26 11.33
CA THR A 645 -6.82 -17.43 11.17
C THR A 645 -7.36 -18.63 11.94
N LYS A 646 -7.91 -18.41 13.13
CA LYS A 646 -8.59 -19.46 13.90
C LYS A 646 -9.80 -19.99 13.14
N TYR A 647 -10.68 -19.11 12.65
CA TYR A 647 -11.84 -19.49 11.86
C TYR A 647 -11.48 -20.21 10.55
N GLN A 648 -10.41 -19.78 9.88
CA GLN A 648 -9.91 -20.42 8.67
C GLN A 648 -9.45 -21.85 8.97
N LYS A 649 -8.72 -22.07 10.07
CA LYS A 649 -8.30 -23.42 10.50
C LYS A 649 -9.50 -24.32 10.79
N GLU A 650 -10.50 -23.82 11.51
CA GLU A 650 -11.75 -24.54 11.80
C GLU A 650 -12.47 -24.93 10.50
N CYS A 651 -12.62 -24.01 9.55
CA CYS A 651 -13.24 -24.28 8.24
C CYS A 651 -12.47 -25.31 7.41
N ILE A 652 -11.14 -25.24 7.41
CA ILE A 652 -10.28 -26.19 6.70
C ILE A 652 -10.41 -27.58 7.33
N GLU A 653 -10.48 -27.67 8.66
CA GLU A 653 -10.61 -28.94 9.37
C GLU A 653 -11.98 -29.58 9.14
N GLU A 654 -13.07 -28.81 9.20
CA GLU A 654 -14.41 -29.27 8.84
C GLU A 654 -14.47 -29.77 7.39
N ARG A 655 -13.90 -29.01 6.44
CA ARG A 655 -13.82 -29.43 5.04
C ARG A 655 -12.98 -30.70 4.88
N LYS A 656 -11.85 -30.83 5.61
CA LYS A 656 -11.01 -32.02 5.61
C LYS A 656 -11.78 -33.23 6.16
N GLN A 657 -12.66 -33.06 7.14
CA GLN A 657 -13.52 -34.15 7.65
C GLN A 657 -14.63 -34.54 6.67
N GLU A 658 -15.27 -33.57 6.00
CA GLU A 658 -16.31 -33.83 4.99
C GLU A 658 -15.73 -34.52 3.75
N ILE A 659 -14.65 -33.98 3.19
CA ILE A 659 -13.96 -34.52 2.01
C ILE A 659 -13.16 -35.78 2.35
N GLY A 660 -12.70 -35.93 3.60
CA GLY A 660 -12.05 -37.14 4.09
C GLY A 660 -12.91 -38.40 3.95
N LYS A 661 -14.24 -38.27 3.89
CA LYS A 661 -15.16 -39.39 3.57
C LYS A 661 -15.09 -39.81 2.10
N LEU A 662 -14.72 -38.91 1.20
CA LEU A 662 -14.54 -39.14 -0.24
C LEU A 662 -13.09 -39.52 -0.59
N ALA A 663 -12.12 -39.14 0.25
CA ALA A 663 -10.70 -39.40 0.03
C ALA A 663 -10.34 -40.88 0.31
N VAL A 664 -10.24 -41.67 -0.75
CA VAL A 664 -9.79 -43.06 -0.69
C VAL A 664 -8.27 -43.12 -0.89
N PHE A 665 -7.54 -43.47 0.18
CA PHE A 665 -6.10 -43.71 0.11
C PHE A 665 -5.79 -44.94 -0.75
N PRO A 666 -4.77 -44.87 -1.63
CA PRO A 666 -4.46 -45.98 -2.51
C PRO A 666 -3.86 -47.15 -1.71
N CYS A 667 -4.36 -48.37 -1.94
CA CYS A 667 -3.77 -49.58 -1.36
C CYS A 667 -3.79 -50.75 -2.34
N GLN A 668 -2.74 -51.59 -2.28
CA GLN A 668 -2.66 -52.89 -2.94
C GLN A 668 -2.52 -53.96 -1.85
N LEU A 669 -3.40 -54.96 -1.88
CA LEU A 669 -3.47 -56.01 -0.87
C LEU A 669 -3.31 -57.39 -1.51
N LYS A 670 -2.64 -58.28 -0.81
CA LYS A 670 -2.51 -59.69 -1.14
C LYS A 670 -3.32 -60.53 -0.16
N ILE A 671 -4.06 -61.51 -0.66
CA ILE A 671 -4.91 -62.37 0.17
C ILE A 671 -4.07 -63.48 0.80
N VAL A 672 -4.08 -63.56 2.13
CA VAL A 672 -3.35 -64.57 2.91
C VAL A 672 -4.25 -65.73 3.29
N ALA A 673 -5.48 -65.47 3.74
CA ALA A 673 -6.42 -66.52 4.15
C ALA A 673 -7.87 -66.03 4.15
N PHE A 674 -8.83 -66.94 4.01
CA PHE A 674 -10.25 -66.66 4.18
C PHE A 674 -10.74 -67.23 5.50
N PHE A 675 -11.36 -66.38 6.34
CA PHE A 675 -11.98 -66.78 7.61
C PHE A 675 -13.50 -66.86 7.51
N ASN A 676 -14.12 -65.97 6.74
CA ASN A 676 -15.53 -66.03 6.35
C ASN A 676 -15.67 -65.77 4.85
N LYS A 677 -16.36 -66.67 4.14
CA LYS A 677 -16.42 -66.69 2.67
C LYS A 677 -17.64 -65.97 2.09
N GLN A 678 -18.63 -65.65 2.90
CA GLN A 678 -19.86 -64.93 2.53
C GLN A 678 -19.92 -63.60 3.28
N ALA A 679 -20.77 -62.67 2.82
CA ALA A 679 -20.93 -61.36 3.46
C ALA A 679 -21.40 -61.50 4.93
N PRO A 680 -20.76 -60.80 5.90
CA PRO A 680 -19.56 -59.97 5.76
C PRO A 680 -18.31 -60.84 5.56
N ILE A 681 -17.56 -60.58 4.48
CA ILE A 681 -16.38 -61.36 4.12
C ILE A 681 -15.26 -61.02 5.11
N ILE A 682 -14.67 -62.04 5.73
CA ILE A 682 -13.54 -61.87 6.66
C ILE A 682 -12.34 -62.60 6.07
N MET A 683 -11.25 -61.87 5.89
CA MET A 683 -10.04 -62.40 5.25
C MET A 683 -8.78 -61.79 5.84
N GLY A 684 -7.72 -62.58 5.91
CA GLY A 684 -6.38 -62.12 6.21
C GLY A 684 -5.75 -61.57 4.95
N VAL A 685 -5.18 -60.37 5.04
CA VAL A 685 -4.50 -59.69 3.94
C VAL A 685 -3.17 -59.10 4.37
N ASP A 686 -2.23 -59.06 3.44
CA ASP A 686 -0.99 -58.30 3.56
C ASP A 686 -1.09 -57.03 2.72
N VAL A 687 -0.71 -55.89 3.30
CA VAL A 687 -0.64 -54.62 2.56
C VAL A 687 0.69 -54.57 1.80
N GLU A 688 0.67 -54.70 0.48
CA GLU A 688 1.89 -54.65 -0.33
C GLU A 688 2.34 -53.22 -0.61
N ARG A 689 1.38 -52.32 -0.86
CA ARG A 689 1.62 -50.90 -1.17
C ARG A 689 0.53 -50.03 -0.58
N GLY A 690 0.92 -48.85 -0.10
CA GLY A 690 0.01 -47.82 0.39
C GLY A 690 -0.56 -48.08 1.78
N VAL A 691 -1.73 -47.50 2.05
CA VAL A 691 -2.34 -47.49 3.39
C VAL A 691 -3.77 -47.98 3.30
N LEU A 692 -4.09 -49.00 4.10
CA LEU A 692 -5.46 -49.47 4.25
C LEU A 692 -6.10 -48.81 5.48
N LYS A 693 -7.29 -48.23 5.30
CA LYS A 693 -8.08 -47.61 6.38
C LYS A 693 -9.50 -48.18 6.39
N PRO A 694 -10.19 -48.17 7.55
CA PRO A 694 -11.63 -48.41 7.59
C PRO A 694 -12.37 -47.44 6.66
N GLY A 695 -13.40 -47.92 5.97
CA GLY A 695 -14.15 -47.19 4.94
C GLY A 695 -13.61 -47.33 3.52
N THR A 696 -12.40 -47.87 3.32
CA THR A 696 -11.82 -48.03 1.98
C THR A 696 -12.64 -49.01 1.13
N PRO A 697 -13.14 -48.60 -0.06
CA PRO A 697 -13.79 -49.50 -1.01
C PRO A 697 -12.74 -50.35 -1.74
N ILE A 698 -12.98 -51.65 -1.85
CA ILE A 698 -12.03 -52.63 -2.42
C ILE A 698 -12.65 -53.35 -3.63
N CYS A 699 -11.83 -53.55 -4.67
CA CYS A 699 -12.13 -54.47 -5.76
C CYS A 699 -10.99 -55.45 -6.03
N VAL A 700 -11.31 -56.53 -6.73
CA VAL A 700 -10.33 -57.45 -7.29
C VAL A 700 -9.59 -56.77 -8.42
N TYR A 701 -8.27 -56.95 -8.47
CA TYR A 701 -7.40 -56.46 -9.54
C TYR A 701 -7.43 -57.44 -10.73
N ASP A 702 -8.53 -57.41 -11.48
CA ASP A 702 -8.73 -58.20 -12.69
C ASP A 702 -9.52 -57.41 -13.75
N ASP A 703 -9.66 -57.96 -14.96
CA ASP A 703 -10.39 -57.30 -16.06
C ASP A 703 -11.88 -57.06 -15.73
N LYS A 704 -12.45 -57.89 -14.83
CA LYS A 704 -13.86 -57.81 -14.41
C LYS A 704 -14.10 -56.77 -13.32
N LYS A 705 -13.06 -56.28 -12.65
CA LYS A 705 -13.10 -55.25 -11.58
C LYS A 705 -14.14 -55.57 -10.51
N LEU A 706 -14.17 -56.82 -10.06
CA LEU A 706 -15.20 -57.29 -9.12
C LEU A 706 -15.13 -56.48 -7.81
N LYS A 707 -16.19 -55.71 -7.51
CA LYS A 707 -16.28 -54.88 -6.30
C LYS A 707 -16.66 -55.73 -5.10
N LEU A 708 -15.79 -55.82 -4.10
CA LEU A 708 -16.01 -56.64 -2.91
C LEU A 708 -16.78 -55.91 -1.81
N GLY A 709 -16.78 -54.57 -1.83
CA GLY A 709 -17.46 -53.73 -0.85
C GLY A 709 -16.48 -52.80 -0.11
N THR A 710 -16.87 -52.35 1.08
CA THR A 710 -16.09 -51.42 1.92
C THR A 710 -15.55 -52.11 3.16
N VAL A 711 -14.32 -51.81 3.55
CA VAL A 711 -13.72 -52.31 4.79
C VAL A 711 -14.43 -51.67 5.99
N GLU A 712 -14.98 -52.48 6.88
CA GLU A 712 -15.65 -52.04 8.10
C GLU A 712 -14.66 -51.97 9.27
N THR A 713 -13.91 -53.04 9.49
CA THR A 713 -12.91 -53.14 10.56
C THR A 713 -11.62 -53.78 10.07
N ILE A 714 -10.51 -53.39 10.70
CA ILE A 714 -9.18 -53.97 10.50
C ILE A 714 -8.68 -54.44 11.87
N GLU A 715 -8.23 -55.69 11.95
CA GLU A 715 -7.73 -56.30 13.18
C GLU A 715 -6.33 -56.86 12.96
N SER A 716 -5.39 -56.49 13.84
CA SER A 716 -4.07 -57.10 13.93
C SER A 716 -3.95 -57.77 15.29
N ASN A 717 -3.66 -59.07 15.33
CA ASN A 717 -3.52 -59.84 16.57
C ASN A 717 -4.69 -59.64 17.56
N LYS A 718 -5.94 -59.69 17.05
CA LYS A 718 -7.19 -59.46 17.81
C LYS A 718 -7.38 -58.06 18.40
N LYS A 719 -6.59 -57.06 17.97
CA LYS A 719 -6.78 -55.65 18.32
C LYS A 719 -7.20 -54.87 17.09
N THR A 720 -8.23 -54.05 17.21
CA THR A 720 -8.67 -53.15 16.13
C THR A 720 -7.62 -52.07 15.88
N VAL A 721 -7.25 -51.86 14.62
CA VAL A 721 -6.28 -50.84 14.20
C VAL A 721 -6.93 -49.79 13.31
N LYS A 722 -6.44 -48.54 13.40
CA LYS A 722 -6.98 -47.40 12.63
C LYS A 722 -6.45 -47.35 11.19
N GLU A 723 -5.26 -47.89 10.96
CA GLU A 723 -4.66 -48.05 9.63
C GLU A 723 -3.74 -49.27 9.59
N ALA A 724 -3.54 -49.83 8.41
CA ALA A 724 -2.56 -50.89 8.15
C ALA A 724 -1.67 -50.50 6.97
N ARG A 725 -0.36 -50.69 7.15
CA ARG A 725 0.70 -50.46 6.17
C ARG A 725 1.50 -51.75 5.97
N LYS A 726 2.43 -51.74 5.02
CA LYS A 726 3.33 -52.87 4.76
C LYS A 726 4.09 -53.36 6.01
N GLU A 727 4.46 -52.43 6.89
CA GLU A 727 5.17 -52.72 8.13
C GLU A 727 4.28 -53.35 9.22
N THR A 728 2.96 -53.21 9.10
CA THR A 728 1.98 -53.74 10.08
C THR A 728 1.87 -55.27 10.01
N GLY A 729 2.37 -55.89 8.95
CA GLY A 729 2.24 -57.33 8.70
C GLY A 729 0.82 -57.75 8.33
N SER A 730 0.52 -59.04 8.46
CA SER A 730 -0.78 -59.60 8.10
C SER A 730 -1.89 -59.11 9.03
N VAL A 731 -2.95 -58.55 8.44
CA VAL A 731 -4.12 -58.05 9.16
C VAL A 731 -5.38 -58.75 8.69
N ALA A 732 -6.31 -58.99 9.61
CA ALA A 732 -7.65 -59.48 9.28
C ALA A 732 -8.56 -58.30 8.97
N ILE A 733 -9.26 -58.34 7.84
CA ILE A 733 -10.19 -57.29 7.41
C ILE A 733 -11.60 -57.85 7.33
N ARG A 734 -12.58 -57.06 7.78
CA ARG A 734 -14.01 -57.33 7.60
C ARG A 734 -14.55 -56.44 6.49
N ILE A 735 -15.08 -57.03 5.43
CA ILE A 735 -15.61 -56.32 4.27
C ILE A 735 -17.13 -56.47 4.26
N LYS A 736 -17.82 -55.32 4.23
CA LYS A 736 -19.27 -55.24 4.00
C LYS A 736 -19.50 -55.05 2.51
N GLY A 737 -20.14 -56.03 1.88
CA GLY A 737 -20.38 -56.08 0.45
C GLY A 737 -21.68 -56.77 0.12
N PRO A 738 -22.03 -56.89 -1.17
CA PRO A 738 -23.28 -57.51 -1.60
C PRO A 738 -23.26 -59.04 -1.36
N ASP A 739 -24.40 -59.59 -0.92
CA ASP A 739 -24.55 -60.99 -0.49
C ASP A 739 -24.34 -62.01 -1.62
N ASN A 740 -24.33 -61.57 -2.87
CA ASN A 740 -24.15 -62.41 -4.05
C ASN A 740 -22.66 -62.75 -4.35
N ILE A 741 -21.71 -62.15 -3.63
CA ILE A 741 -20.27 -62.40 -3.81
C ILE A 741 -19.77 -63.41 -2.78
N MET A 742 -19.01 -64.40 -3.24
CA MET A 742 -18.50 -65.50 -2.41
C MET A 742 -17.03 -65.80 -2.74
N ALA A 743 -16.20 -65.83 -1.69
CA ALA A 743 -14.80 -66.21 -1.78
C ALA A 743 -14.64 -67.70 -2.10
N GLY A 744 -13.76 -68.01 -3.06
CA GLY A 744 -13.56 -69.35 -3.61
C GLY A 744 -14.43 -69.70 -4.83
N ARG A 745 -15.43 -68.85 -5.17
CA ARG A 745 -16.23 -68.99 -6.40
C ARG A 745 -16.01 -67.81 -7.35
N HIS A 746 -16.09 -66.59 -6.84
CA HIS A 746 -15.98 -65.37 -7.64
C HIS A 746 -14.57 -64.78 -7.65
N PHE A 747 -13.80 -65.04 -6.60
CA PHE A 747 -12.39 -64.69 -6.48
C PHE A 747 -11.69 -65.68 -5.55
N GLU A 748 -10.41 -65.92 -5.79
CA GLU A 748 -9.58 -66.91 -5.11
C GLU A 748 -8.44 -66.25 -4.34
N GLN A 749 -7.72 -67.02 -3.54
CA GLN A 749 -6.58 -66.53 -2.73
C GLN A 749 -5.41 -66.00 -3.59
N LYS A 750 -5.32 -66.43 -4.85
CA LYS A 750 -4.30 -65.96 -5.80
C LYS A 750 -4.58 -64.55 -6.35
N ASN A 751 -5.80 -64.03 -6.15
CA ASN A 751 -6.17 -62.71 -6.66
C ASN A 751 -5.59 -61.60 -5.77
N GLU A 752 -5.18 -60.51 -6.40
CA GLU A 752 -4.79 -59.28 -5.72
C GLU A 752 -6.00 -58.36 -5.57
N LEU A 753 -6.01 -57.54 -4.52
CA LEU A 753 -7.04 -56.55 -4.27
C LEU A 753 -6.47 -55.15 -4.34
N VAL A 754 -7.25 -54.20 -4.83
CA VAL A 754 -6.88 -52.79 -4.87
C VAL A 754 -8.01 -51.91 -4.34
N SER A 755 -7.64 -50.75 -3.80
CA SER A 755 -8.59 -49.68 -3.46
C SER A 755 -9.27 -49.15 -4.71
N ILE A 756 -10.59 -48.95 -4.66
CA ILE A 756 -11.35 -48.28 -5.73
C ILE A 756 -11.11 -46.77 -5.60
N VAL A 757 -10.31 -46.22 -6.51
CA VAL A 757 -10.02 -44.78 -6.57
C VAL A 757 -10.84 -44.15 -7.68
N THR A 758 -11.54 -43.06 -7.40
CA THR A 758 -12.30 -42.25 -8.38
C THR A 758 -11.58 -40.95 -8.70
N ARG A 759 -12.01 -40.22 -9.74
CA ARG A 759 -11.45 -38.90 -10.06
C ARG A 759 -11.63 -37.91 -8.89
N ASP A 760 -12.81 -37.89 -8.29
CA ASP A 760 -13.13 -37.05 -7.13
C ASP A 760 -12.24 -37.38 -5.92
N SER A 761 -11.96 -38.66 -5.70
CA SER A 761 -11.03 -39.10 -4.65
C SER A 761 -9.59 -38.64 -4.92
N ILE A 762 -9.13 -38.64 -6.19
CA ILE A 762 -7.79 -38.19 -6.54
C ILE A 762 -7.66 -36.68 -6.32
N ASP A 763 -8.67 -35.91 -6.70
CA ASP A 763 -8.64 -34.47 -6.55
C ASP A 763 -8.74 -34.07 -5.07
N ALA A 764 -9.55 -34.78 -4.27
CA ALA A 764 -9.56 -34.68 -2.81
C ALA A 764 -8.19 -34.95 -2.17
N LEU A 765 -7.46 -35.97 -2.64
CA LEU A 765 -6.11 -36.28 -2.14
C LEU A 765 -5.09 -35.19 -2.51
N LYS A 766 -5.18 -34.61 -3.72
CA LYS A 766 -4.27 -33.53 -4.16
C LYS A 766 -4.48 -32.23 -3.39
N GLU A 767 -5.73 -31.92 -3.07
CA GLU A 767 -6.12 -30.63 -2.48
C GLU A 767 -5.90 -30.60 -0.96
N HIS A 768 -6.18 -31.70 -0.25
CA HIS A 768 -6.23 -31.70 1.22
C HIS A 768 -5.25 -32.67 1.91
N TYR A 769 -4.71 -33.66 1.18
CA TYR A 769 -3.90 -34.75 1.75
C TYR A 769 -2.56 -34.93 1.01
N ARG A 770 -2.08 -33.91 0.31
CA ARG A 770 -0.86 -34.02 -0.52
C ARG A 770 0.38 -34.45 0.27
N ASP A 771 0.50 -33.96 1.51
CA ASP A 771 1.61 -34.29 2.42
C ASP A 771 1.39 -35.63 3.15
N ASP A 772 0.13 -36.10 3.22
CA ASP A 772 -0.25 -37.36 3.87
C ASP A 772 -0.07 -38.59 2.93
N VAL A 773 0.19 -38.37 1.63
CA VAL A 773 0.40 -39.40 0.61
C VAL A 773 1.85 -39.40 0.13
N SER A 774 2.52 -40.55 0.24
CA SER A 774 3.94 -40.68 -0.14
C SER A 774 4.16 -40.59 -1.66
N LYS A 775 5.39 -40.29 -2.09
CA LYS A 775 5.74 -40.24 -3.53
C LYS A 775 5.46 -41.58 -4.23
N ASP A 776 5.71 -42.69 -3.56
CA ASP A 776 5.47 -44.04 -4.07
C ASP A 776 3.98 -44.35 -4.23
N GLU A 777 3.14 -43.84 -3.34
CA GLU A 777 1.68 -43.95 -3.44
C GLU A 777 1.14 -43.12 -4.61
N TRP A 778 1.68 -41.92 -4.86
CA TRP A 778 1.34 -41.11 -6.04
C TRP A 778 1.75 -41.79 -7.35
N LEU A 779 2.94 -42.42 -7.38
CA LEU A 779 3.39 -43.25 -8.51
C LEU A 779 2.44 -44.43 -8.74
N PHE A 780 2.00 -45.09 -7.67
CA PHE A 780 1.04 -46.19 -7.77
C PHE A 780 -0.33 -45.75 -8.31
N ILE A 781 -0.84 -44.59 -7.89
CA ILE A 781 -2.05 -43.99 -8.46
C ILE A 781 -1.86 -43.74 -9.96
N LYS A 782 -0.76 -43.10 -10.35
CA LYS A 782 -0.49 -42.69 -11.74
C LYS A 782 -0.29 -43.87 -12.69
N ASP A 783 0.56 -44.82 -12.31
CA ASP A 783 1.07 -45.82 -13.24
C ASP A 783 0.20 -47.07 -13.31
N LYS A 784 -0.49 -47.41 -12.23
CA LYS A 784 -1.36 -48.60 -12.13
C LYS A 784 -2.84 -48.25 -12.01
N LEU A 785 -3.25 -47.53 -10.96
CA LEU A 785 -4.69 -47.37 -10.66
C LEU A 785 -5.43 -46.53 -11.69
N LYS A 786 -4.85 -45.41 -12.17
CA LYS A 786 -5.47 -44.59 -13.22
C LYS A 786 -5.71 -45.37 -14.51
N LYS A 787 -4.69 -46.12 -14.97
CA LYS A 787 -4.81 -46.97 -16.17
C LYS A 787 -5.84 -48.08 -15.96
N PHE A 788 -5.82 -48.72 -14.79
CA PHE A 788 -6.73 -49.80 -14.46
C PHE A 788 -8.19 -49.33 -14.43
N PHE A 789 -8.49 -48.19 -13.78
CA PHE A 789 -9.85 -47.66 -13.69
C PHE A 789 -10.27 -46.82 -14.91
N GLY A 790 -9.38 -46.57 -15.87
CA GLY A 790 -9.70 -45.75 -17.05
C GLY A 790 -9.87 -44.27 -16.73
N ILE A 791 -9.20 -43.77 -15.69
CA ILE A 791 -9.27 -42.38 -15.24
C ILE A 791 -8.19 -41.60 -15.96
N LEU A 792 -8.58 -40.82 -16.97
CA LEU A 792 -7.71 -39.88 -17.69
C LEU A 792 -7.26 -38.75 -16.75
#